data_AF-A0A8J2QWK9-F1
#
_entry.id   AF-A0A8J2QWK9-F1
#
_cell.length_a   1.000
_cell.length_b   1.000
_cell.length_c   1.000
_cell.angle_alpha   90.00
_cell.angle_beta   90.00
_cell.angle_gamma   90.00
#
_symmetry.space_group_name_H-M   'P 1'
#
loop_
_entity.id
_entity.type
_entity.pdbx_description
1 polymer ?
#
loop_
_entity_poly.entity_id
_entity_poly.type
_entity_poly.pdbx_seq_one_letter_code
_entity_poly.pdbx_strand_id
1 'polypeptide(L)'
;MNPAHFREFSHPHLESILDNYSGSGGYDIPERFSLQQNMIREQLDMMIENKLYEGQQGDRMSKDNEDSKKDRSDTKTDTAGTSRSSDEKKNTTNKQTTDEQMLSRTHRQTDTRGNNMCGDKKLLDSTYRPMVPPTRDPRSFLDVVVTPGGMLSKHAAAAPYYVFYTTIKDSKNTHEQKYSITLLEILDSSLGELKCSLQINFMVDAGWLLAHYYFAGYSAKKLTILYGEESDDLKNVSRKKQNVETHHVKMSTPFGKHHTKMMLLCYEDGSLRVVVSTANLYLDDWQNRTQGLWLSPRCPPLPAESPSLSGESPTGFKRSLLDYLQHYRLPQLAYYVHRVQRCDFTNINVFLVCSVPGTHYSPSFGFPRVGALLRAHCELPPHEARSWPLIAQASSLGSYGKEPASWLTGDFLHHFTKIKDQPQTLTPPPELKLIYPSLENVKSSHDGLLGGGCLPYSATVHTKQPWLNNFLYQWRARHSARDRAMPHIKSYLRVSPDCSRASYYLLTSGNVSKAAWGSRNKDGGVRIMSYEAGVLLLPRFMINSPSFPLSPSSPQQLLVPYDLPPHKYTPDMSPWLLYICCAVVAAARAEDSFYAPQTFKQVGYHNKGPFTPAEDVLPQGSSQGSQWKTQPYDDYGREQAGQEDWRVPYGNNKERQATILHHKQSLSSEGAFRFEYASDTGLEAGEVISPDGSRVGAYQYKDPAGQLVKLKYRAGKEGFQILEGSHVPKSPEPVAPPTQGSYYQEPYQQHYQQEQTPDWRQVPQIPQAPQVPQAPVPPPQYYNQNWKTDGRSDGHYNELEEQSRGPHSFGTGYAFAFKG
;
A
#
# COMPACT_ATOMS: atom_id res chain seq x y z
N MET A 1 -21.00 -11.06 -23.02
CA MET A 1 -20.18 -12.18 -22.52
C MET A 1 -19.72 -12.98 -23.74
N ASN A 2 -18.55 -13.61 -23.71
CA ASN A 2 -18.02 -14.32 -24.88
C ASN A 2 -18.56 -15.76 -24.94
N PRO A 3 -19.25 -16.17 -26.02
CA PRO A 3 -19.76 -17.54 -26.18
C PRO A 3 -18.68 -18.63 -26.10
N ALA A 4 -17.42 -18.35 -26.44
CA ALA A 4 -16.34 -19.34 -26.42
C ALA A 4 -16.07 -19.95 -25.03
N HIS A 5 -16.27 -19.18 -23.94
CA HIS A 5 -15.95 -19.61 -22.58
C HIS A 5 -16.66 -20.91 -22.16
N PHE A 6 -17.95 -21.05 -22.52
CA PHE A 6 -18.76 -22.23 -22.19
C PHE A 6 -18.37 -23.49 -22.98
N ARG A 7 -17.55 -23.38 -24.03
CA ARG A 7 -17.01 -24.55 -24.77
C ARG A 7 -15.63 -24.99 -24.27
N GLU A 8 -14.90 -24.10 -23.60
CA GLU A 8 -13.51 -24.34 -23.17
C GLU A 8 -13.41 -24.71 -21.68
N PHE A 9 -14.43 -24.37 -20.87
CA PHE A 9 -14.54 -24.78 -19.47
C PHE A 9 -15.85 -25.52 -19.22
N SER A 10 -15.76 -26.75 -18.73
CA SER A 10 -16.94 -27.48 -18.25
C SER A 10 -17.57 -26.78 -17.07
N HIS A 11 -18.89 -26.65 -17.06
CA HIS A 11 -19.71 -26.16 -15.97
C HIS A 11 -20.68 -27.26 -15.49
N PRO A 12 -20.24 -28.33 -14.79
CA PRO A 12 -21.04 -29.54 -14.56
C PRO A 12 -22.36 -29.34 -13.81
N HIS A 13 -22.52 -28.22 -13.09
CA HIS A 13 -23.73 -27.87 -12.36
C HIS A 13 -24.76 -27.07 -13.20
N LEU A 14 -24.34 -26.50 -14.34
CA LEU A 14 -25.24 -25.92 -15.35
C LEU A 14 -25.54 -26.97 -16.42
N GLU A 15 -24.51 -27.68 -16.89
CA GLU A 15 -24.62 -28.84 -17.78
C GLU A 15 -25.63 -29.86 -17.23
N SER A 16 -25.53 -30.27 -15.96
CA SER A 16 -26.52 -31.20 -15.37
C SER A 16 -27.93 -30.65 -15.18
N ILE A 17 -28.16 -29.34 -15.35
CA ILE A 17 -29.51 -28.76 -15.43
C ILE A 17 -30.00 -28.77 -16.88
N LEU A 18 -29.10 -28.57 -17.86
CA LEU A 18 -29.42 -28.68 -19.29
C LEU A 18 -29.59 -30.14 -19.76
N ASP A 19 -28.84 -31.09 -19.20
CA ASP A 19 -28.99 -32.54 -19.41
C ASP A 19 -30.42 -33.03 -19.08
N ASN A 20 -31.10 -32.33 -18.17
CA ASN A 20 -32.47 -32.61 -17.73
C ASN A 20 -33.50 -31.60 -18.29
N TYR A 21 -33.09 -30.66 -19.16
CA TYR A 21 -33.98 -29.64 -19.71
C TYR A 21 -34.72 -30.14 -20.95
N SER A 22 -36.04 -30.27 -20.87
CA SER A 22 -36.90 -30.83 -21.92
C SER A 22 -37.15 -29.90 -23.12
N GLY A 23 -36.41 -28.80 -23.25
CA GLY A 23 -36.60 -27.80 -24.32
C GLY A 23 -37.86 -26.95 -24.19
N SER A 24 -38.68 -27.13 -23.15
CA SER A 24 -39.86 -26.31 -22.89
C SER A 24 -40.20 -26.24 -21.39
N GLY A 25 -40.65 -25.07 -20.94
CA GLY A 25 -40.85 -24.78 -19.52
C GLY A 25 -39.62 -24.13 -18.86
N GLY A 26 -39.63 -24.03 -17.53
CA GLY A 26 -38.53 -23.44 -16.76
C GLY A 26 -37.56 -24.50 -16.24
N TYR A 27 -36.30 -24.09 -16.05
CA TYR A 27 -35.23 -24.96 -15.54
C TYR A 27 -35.52 -25.50 -14.12
N ASP A 28 -35.29 -26.80 -13.92
CA ASP A 28 -35.29 -27.44 -12.61
C ASP A 28 -33.97 -27.13 -11.89
N ILE A 29 -33.97 -26.05 -11.11
CA ILE A 29 -32.78 -25.55 -10.40
C ILE A 29 -32.83 -26.07 -8.95
N PRO A 30 -31.92 -26.97 -8.54
CA PRO A 30 -31.93 -27.60 -7.22
C PRO A 30 -31.99 -26.59 -6.06
N GLU A 31 -32.79 -26.89 -5.04
CA GLU A 31 -33.15 -25.99 -3.92
C GLU A 31 -31.94 -25.40 -3.16
N ARG A 32 -30.80 -26.12 -3.16
CA ARG A 32 -29.48 -25.64 -2.69
C ARG A 32 -29.00 -24.33 -3.35
N PHE A 33 -29.57 -23.96 -4.49
CA PHE A 33 -29.30 -22.74 -5.25
C PHE A 33 -30.47 -21.74 -5.22
N SER A 34 -31.47 -21.91 -4.35
CA SER A 34 -32.64 -21.02 -4.20
C SER A 34 -32.28 -19.53 -4.17
N LEU A 35 -31.26 -19.15 -3.40
CA LEU A 35 -30.75 -17.77 -3.29
C LEU A 35 -30.09 -17.21 -4.58
N GLN A 36 -29.92 -18.04 -5.62
CA GLN A 36 -29.21 -17.73 -6.86
C GLN A 36 -30.03 -18.06 -8.12
N GLN A 37 -31.30 -18.47 -7.99
CA GLN A 37 -32.10 -18.99 -9.11
C GLN A 37 -32.12 -18.05 -10.32
N ASN A 38 -32.35 -16.75 -10.15
CA ASN A 38 -32.40 -15.81 -11.28
C ASN A 38 -31.08 -15.76 -12.08
N MET A 39 -29.95 -15.70 -11.39
CA MET A 39 -28.62 -15.71 -12.00
C MET A 39 -28.35 -17.01 -12.77
N ILE A 40 -28.80 -18.15 -12.22
CA ILE A 40 -28.66 -19.46 -12.86
C ILE A 40 -29.57 -19.56 -14.10
N ARG A 41 -30.79 -19.01 -14.06
CA ARG A 41 -31.67 -18.93 -15.25
C ARG A 41 -31.00 -18.13 -16.36
N GLU A 42 -30.55 -16.91 -16.07
CA GLU A 42 -29.84 -16.04 -17.02
C GLU A 42 -28.60 -16.71 -17.64
N GLN A 43 -27.92 -17.58 -16.90
CA GLN A 43 -26.79 -18.38 -17.42
C GLN A 43 -27.24 -19.53 -18.33
N LEU A 44 -28.31 -20.25 -17.96
CA LEU A 44 -28.84 -21.38 -18.73
C LEU A 44 -29.50 -20.92 -20.05
N ASP A 45 -30.27 -19.84 -20.00
CA ASP A 45 -30.86 -19.18 -21.18
C ASP A 45 -29.75 -18.82 -22.18
N MET A 46 -28.67 -18.20 -21.71
CA MET A 46 -27.52 -17.81 -22.52
C MET A 46 -26.77 -19.02 -23.14
N MET A 47 -26.66 -20.14 -22.42
CA MET A 47 -26.04 -21.37 -22.96
C MET A 47 -26.86 -21.99 -24.09
N ILE A 48 -28.20 -21.91 -24.01
CA ILE A 48 -29.12 -22.40 -25.06
C ILE A 48 -29.13 -21.44 -26.26
N GLU A 49 -29.39 -20.14 -26.05
CA GLU A 49 -29.50 -19.13 -27.12
C GLU A 49 -28.26 -19.10 -28.02
N ASN A 50 -27.07 -19.24 -27.43
CA ASN A 50 -25.79 -19.15 -28.12
C ASN A 50 -25.25 -20.52 -28.61
N LYS A 51 -26.00 -21.62 -28.43
CA LYS A 51 -25.61 -22.99 -28.83
C LYS A 51 -24.27 -23.44 -28.25
N LEU A 52 -24.13 -23.32 -26.94
CA LEU A 52 -22.88 -23.53 -26.20
C LEU A 52 -22.83 -24.82 -25.40
N TYR A 53 -23.98 -25.44 -25.18
CA TYR A 53 -24.12 -26.76 -24.61
C TYR A 53 -24.46 -27.75 -25.73
N GLU A 54 -23.53 -28.66 -26.02
CA GLU A 54 -23.73 -29.79 -26.93
C GLU A 54 -24.12 -31.01 -26.09
N GLY A 55 -25.42 -31.13 -25.81
CA GLY A 55 -25.96 -32.17 -24.93
C GLY A 55 -25.77 -33.59 -25.46
N GLN A 56 -25.80 -34.58 -24.57
CA GLN A 56 -25.50 -36.00 -24.88
C GLN A 56 -26.63 -36.71 -25.67
N GLN A 57 -27.03 -36.20 -26.85
CA GLN A 57 -28.12 -36.80 -27.64
C GLN A 57 -28.09 -36.51 -29.16
N GLY A 58 -27.06 -37.00 -29.86
CA GLY A 58 -27.01 -37.13 -31.33
C GLY A 58 -26.61 -35.86 -32.09
N ASP A 59 -25.81 -35.90 -33.15
CA ASP A 59 -25.35 -37.02 -33.98
C ASP A 59 -26.49 -37.91 -34.54
N ARG A 60 -27.52 -37.26 -35.10
CA ARG A 60 -28.54 -37.87 -35.98
C ARG A 60 -29.36 -36.81 -36.74
N MET A 61 -28.77 -36.21 -37.79
CA MET A 61 -29.43 -35.77 -39.05
C MET A 61 -28.54 -34.80 -39.84
N SER A 62 -27.71 -35.36 -40.73
CA SER A 62 -26.99 -34.63 -41.77
C SER A 62 -27.61 -34.92 -43.15
N LYS A 63 -28.68 -34.15 -43.46
CA LYS A 63 -29.43 -33.99 -44.73
C LYS A 63 -30.68 -33.15 -44.40
N ASP A 64 -31.13 -32.16 -45.18
CA ASP A 64 -31.03 -31.96 -46.63
C ASP A 64 -30.76 -30.49 -47.05
N ASN A 65 -30.57 -30.31 -48.37
CA ASN A 65 -30.69 -29.07 -49.16
C ASN A 65 -29.68 -27.93 -48.97
N GLU A 66 -28.64 -27.94 -49.82
CA GLU A 66 -28.31 -26.76 -50.61
C GLU A 66 -29.50 -26.41 -51.55
N ASP A 67 -29.83 -25.13 -51.75
CA ASP A 67 -30.02 -24.55 -53.11
C ASP A 67 -30.10 -22.99 -53.10
N SER A 68 -30.02 -22.41 -54.29
CA SER A 68 -30.31 -21.03 -54.69
C SER A 68 -29.25 -19.93 -54.42
N LYS A 69 -29.24 -18.91 -55.29
CA LYS A 69 -28.09 -18.03 -55.55
C LYS A 69 -28.53 -16.78 -56.36
N LYS A 70 -27.83 -15.63 -56.20
CA LYS A 70 -28.05 -14.32 -56.88
C LYS A 70 -29.27 -13.51 -56.39
N ASP A 71 -29.44 -12.21 -56.65
CA ASP A 71 -28.77 -11.18 -57.50
C ASP A 71 -28.33 -9.94 -56.64
N ARG A 72 -27.35 -9.06 -56.99
CA ARG A 72 -27.25 -7.96 -58.00
C ARG A 72 -28.35 -6.87 -57.90
N SER A 73 -28.11 -5.57 -58.15
CA SER A 73 -26.87 -4.75 -58.32
C SER A 73 -27.17 -3.22 -58.46
N ASP A 74 -26.21 -2.34 -58.12
CA ASP A 74 -26.05 -0.92 -58.56
C ASP A 74 -27.17 0.10 -58.17
N THR A 75 -27.06 1.44 -58.29
CA THR A 75 -26.13 2.34 -59.03
C THR A 75 -25.92 3.70 -58.30
N LYS A 76 -24.91 4.50 -58.70
CA LYS A 76 -24.71 5.94 -58.34
C LYS A 76 -25.38 6.92 -59.33
N THR A 77 -25.50 8.21 -58.95
CA THR A 77 -25.37 9.38 -59.86
C THR A 77 -24.95 10.66 -59.11
N ASP A 78 -24.33 11.61 -59.82
CA ASP A 78 -23.64 12.82 -59.30
C ASP A 78 -24.28 14.17 -59.74
N THR A 79 -23.53 15.29 -59.54
CA THR A 79 -23.71 16.72 -59.97
C THR A 79 -24.41 17.67 -58.97
N ALA A 80 -23.92 18.87 -58.57
CA ALA A 80 -23.05 19.95 -59.12
C ALA A 80 -23.83 21.07 -59.86
N GLY A 81 -23.61 22.39 -59.70
CA GLY A 81 -22.71 23.19 -58.81
C GLY A 81 -23.34 24.58 -58.50
N THR A 82 -22.78 25.80 -58.61
CA THR A 82 -21.46 26.39 -58.97
C THR A 82 -21.49 27.93 -58.68
N SER A 83 -20.35 28.62 -58.44
CA SER A 83 -20.12 30.12 -58.45
C SER A 83 -20.76 30.97 -57.31
N ARG A 84 -20.33 32.19 -56.90
CA ARG A 84 -19.18 33.16 -57.10
C ARG A 84 -19.34 34.31 -56.04
N SER A 85 -18.45 35.29 -55.78
CA SER A 85 -16.97 35.37 -55.70
C SER A 85 -16.48 36.80 -55.31
N SER A 86 -15.51 36.92 -54.39
CA SER A 86 -14.36 37.89 -54.39
C SER A 86 -14.65 39.43 -54.26
N ASP A 87 -13.74 40.37 -53.92
CA ASP A 87 -12.26 40.42 -53.75
C ASP A 87 -11.78 41.53 -52.73
N GLU A 88 -10.59 41.31 -52.11
CA GLU A 88 -9.48 42.26 -51.74
C GLU A 88 -9.73 43.65 -51.02
N LYS A 89 -8.74 44.46 -50.53
CA LYS A 89 -7.25 44.47 -50.59
C LYS A 89 -6.58 45.15 -49.35
N LYS A 90 -5.23 45.16 -49.29
CA LYS A 90 -4.36 45.71 -48.20
C LYS A 90 -3.82 47.13 -48.48
N ASN A 91 -3.37 47.88 -47.45
CA ASN A 91 -1.94 48.31 -47.28
C ASN A 91 -1.66 49.18 -46.02
N THR A 92 -0.47 49.78 -45.91
CA THR A 92 0.30 50.05 -44.67
C THR A 92 0.69 51.52 -44.39
N THR A 93 1.34 51.73 -43.22
CA THR A 93 2.48 52.65 -42.92
C THR A 93 2.24 53.98 -42.14
N ASN A 94 3.03 54.17 -41.07
CA ASN A 94 3.60 55.38 -40.39
C ASN A 94 3.07 56.81 -40.76
N LYS A 95 3.01 57.82 -39.87
CA LYS A 95 4.11 58.32 -38.99
C LYS A 95 3.69 59.50 -38.05
N GLN A 96 4.31 59.60 -36.86
CA GLN A 96 4.71 60.82 -36.07
C GLN A 96 3.72 61.96 -35.63
N THR A 97 3.93 62.41 -34.36
CA THR A 97 3.82 63.79 -33.77
C THR A 97 2.45 64.53 -33.72
N THR A 98 2.06 65.37 -32.75
CA THR A 98 2.48 65.81 -31.36
C THR A 98 1.27 66.61 -30.75
N ASP A 99 1.22 67.36 -29.62
CA ASP A 99 2.13 67.84 -28.54
C ASP A 99 1.34 68.19 -27.23
N GLU A 100 1.94 68.95 -26.29
CA GLU A 100 1.39 69.70 -25.13
C GLU A 100 0.83 68.90 -23.91
N GLN A 101 1.49 68.90 -22.74
CA GLN A 101 1.60 69.93 -21.65
C GLN A 101 0.42 69.88 -20.63
N MET A 102 0.57 70.09 -19.30
CA MET A 102 1.64 70.68 -18.49
C MET A 102 1.93 69.94 -17.15
N LEU A 103 3.19 70.07 -16.69
CA LEU A 103 3.70 70.33 -15.32
C LEU A 103 2.83 70.03 -14.06
N SER A 104 3.39 69.48 -12.98
CA SER A 104 4.38 70.17 -12.13
C SER A 104 5.54 69.30 -11.59
N ARG A 105 6.64 69.96 -11.18
CA ARG A 105 7.91 69.35 -10.70
C ARG A 105 8.40 69.97 -9.39
N THR A 106 9.05 69.16 -8.56
CA THR A 106 10.19 69.54 -7.72
C THR A 106 11.09 68.29 -7.62
N HIS A 107 12.27 68.21 -8.28
CA HIS A 107 13.58 68.76 -7.85
C HIS A 107 13.98 68.32 -6.43
N ARG A 108 15.20 67.85 -6.13
CA ARG A 108 16.50 67.70 -6.86
C ARG A 108 17.41 66.79 -6.01
N GLN A 109 18.58 66.25 -6.39
CA GLN A 109 19.36 66.18 -7.64
C GLN A 109 20.24 64.91 -7.58
N THR A 110 20.69 64.36 -8.70
CA THR A 110 21.69 63.27 -8.73
C THR A 110 23.10 63.79 -8.48
N ASP A 111 23.95 63.01 -7.80
CA ASP A 111 25.39 63.19 -7.84
C ASP A 111 26.10 61.83 -7.93
N THR A 112 27.12 61.73 -8.79
CA THR A 112 27.80 60.47 -9.13
C THR A 112 29.26 60.50 -8.73
N ARG A 113 29.63 59.74 -7.71
CA ARG A 113 31.01 59.28 -7.44
C ARG A 113 30.97 57.90 -6.79
N GLY A 114 31.74 56.96 -7.33
CA GLY A 114 31.77 55.58 -6.86
C GLY A 114 32.70 55.39 -5.66
N ASN A 115 32.41 54.35 -4.87
CA ASN A 115 33.42 53.69 -4.03
C ASN A 115 33.07 52.19 -3.91
N ASN A 116 34.06 51.37 -3.59
CA ASN A 116 33.89 49.93 -3.41
C ASN A 116 33.00 49.61 -2.20
N MET A 117 32.08 48.66 -2.33
CA MET A 117 31.61 47.86 -1.20
C MET A 117 31.30 46.42 -1.60
N CYS A 118 31.33 45.54 -0.59
CA CYS A 118 31.36 44.09 -0.68
C CYS A 118 30.46 43.47 -1.76
N GLY A 119 31.08 42.72 -2.67
CA GLY A 119 30.36 41.71 -3.45
C GLY A 119 30.07 40.51 -2.57
N ASP A 120 28.92 40.53 -1.88
CA ASP A 120 28.43 39.43 -1.03
C ASP A 120 28.15 38.18 -1.87
N LYS A 121 29.22 37.45 -2.18
CA LYS A 121 29.16 36.02 -2.45
C LYS A 121 28.65 35.36 -1.18
N LYS A 122 27.33 35.19 -1.08
CA LYS A 122 26.73 34.20 -0.18
C LYS A 122 27.56 32.94 -0.27
N LEU A 123 28.20 32.56 0.84
CA LEU A 123 28.77 31.25 1.01
C LEU A 123 27.61 30.26 0.85
N LEU A 124 27.49 29.69 -0.34
CA LEU A 124 26.59 28.59 -0.62
C LEU A 124 26.98 27.48 0.35
N ASP A 125 26.09 27.24 1.32
CA ASP A 125 26.10 26.06 2.18
C ASP A 125 26.45 24.85 1.31
N SER A 126 27.53 24.14 1.65
CA SER A 126 28.05 23.03 0.82
C SER A 126 27.05 21.88 0.65
N THR A 127 25.98 21.87 1.46
CA THR A 127 24.84 20.95 1.36
C THR A 127 23.72 21.43 0.43
N TYR A 128 23.70 22.70 0.00
CA TYR A 128 22.72 23.22 -0.97
C TYR A 128 22.84 22.49 -2.31
N ARG A 129 21.70 22.18 -2.91
CA ARG A 129 21.58 21.62 -4.26
C ARG A 129 20.47 22.39 -4.96
N PRO A 130 20.70 23.06 -6.10
CA PRO A 130 19.66 23.85 -6.75
C PRO A 130 18.49 22.99 -7.24
N MET A 131 17.34 23.63 -7.47
CA MET A 131 16.28 23.02 -8.27
C MET A 131 16.80 22.69 -9.67
N VAL A 132 16.40 21.52 -10.20
CA VAL A 132 16.76 21.04 -11.54
C VAL A 132 15.47 20.95 -12.35
N PRO A 133 15.20 21.89 -13.28
CA PRO A 133 13.95 21.90 -14.05
C PRO A 133 13.71 20.58 -14.81
N PRO A 134 12.48 20.07 -14.87
CA PRO A 134 12.16 18.87 -15.63
C PRO A 134 12.35 19.11 -17.14
N THR A 135 13.01 18.17 -17.81
CA THR A 135 13.23 18.15 -19.26
C THR A 135 12.10 17.45 -20.04
N ARG A 136 10.99 17.10 -19.38
CA ARG A 136 9.80 16.43 -19.93
C ARG A 136 8.54 17.04 -19.34
N ASP A 137 7.45 17.03 -20.11
CA ASP A 137 6.14 17.48 -19.64
C ASP A 137 5.54 16.45 -18.66
N PRO A 138 5.14 16.83 -17.42
CA PRO A 138 4.40 15.94 -16.51
C PRO A 138 3.14 15.32 -17.12
N ARG A 139 2.50 15.97 -18.11
CA ARG A 139 1.31 15.44 -18.82
C ARG A 139 1.59 14.16 -19.61
N SER A 140 2.86 13.84 -19.89
CA SER A 140 3.26 12.57 -20.51
C SER A 140 3.41 11.41 -19.50
N PHE A 141 3.16 11.66 -18.20
CA PHE A 141 3.26 10.69 -17.11
C PHE A 141 2.08 10.71 -16.12
N LEU A 142 1.30 11.79 -16.07
CA LEU A 142 0.23 12.01 -15.11
C LEU A 142 -1.05 12.51 -15.81
N ASP A 143 -2.19 11.85 -15.56
CA ASP A 143 -3.49 12.22 -16.14
C ASP A 143 -4.02 13.59 -15.67
N VAL A 144 -3.56 14.04 -14.49
CA VAL A 144 -3.99 15.29 -13.85
C VAL A 144 -2.75 16.09 -13.49
N VAL A 145 -2.57 17.22 -14.15
CA VAL A 145 -1.46 18.15 -13.94
C VAL A 145 -2.04 19.53 -13.70
N VAL A 146 -1.74 20.11 -12.53
CA VAL A 146 -2.12 21.48 -12.16
C VAL A 146 -0.98 22.43 -12.51
N THR A 147 -1.29 23.66 -12.91
CA THR A 147 -0.30 24.71 -13.17
C THR A 147 0.48 25.04 -11.89
N PRO A 148 1.82 24.98 -11.89
CA PRO A 148 2.63 25.29 -10.71
C PRO A 148 2.47 26.73 -10.21
N GLY A 149 2.75 26.94 -8.92
CA GLY A 149 2.71 28.21 -8.20
C GLY A 149 1.41 28.49 -7.43
N GLY A 150 0.35 27.69 -7.65
CA GLY A 150 -0.97 27.95 -7.07
C GLY A 150 -1.17 27.49 -5.62
N MET A 151 -0.34 26.58 -5.11
CA MET A 151 -0.67 25.88 -3.85
C MET A 151 -0.60 26.76 -2.60
N LEU A 152 0.25 27.80 -2.55
CA LEU A 152 0.29 28.69 -1.38
C LEU A 152 -1.05 29.41 -1.14
N SER A 153 -1.67 29.95 -2.19
CA SER A 153 -2.98 30.59 -2.12
C SER A 153 -4.08 29.59 -1.78
N LYS A 154 -3.99 28.38 -2.31
CA LYS A 154 -4.89 27.25 -2.02
C LYS A 154 -4.75 26.77 -0.57
N HIS A 155 -3.53 26.80 -0.02
CA HIS A 155 -3.24 26.50 1.38
C HIS A 155 -3.86 27.53 2.32
N ALA A 156 -3.68 28.82 2.04
CA ALA A 156 -4.29 29.91 2.79
C ALA A 156 -5.83 29.85 2.75
N ALA A 157 -6.41 29.54 1.59
CA ALA A 157 -7.87 29.42 1.41
C ALA A 157 -8.51 28.24 2.16
N ALA A 158 -7.73 27.28 2.66
CA ALA A 158 -8.21 26.17 3.48
C ALA A 158 -8.12 26.45 5.00
N ALA A 159 -7.67 27.63 5.41
CA ALA A 159 -7.70 28.06 6.80
C ALA A 159 -9.15 28.09 7.34
N PRO A 160 -9.39 27.75 8.62
CA PRO A 160 -8.41 27.34 9.63
C PRO A 160 -8.09 25.84 9.62
N TYR A 161 -8.76 25.03 8.80
CA TYR A 161 -8.71 23.57 8.89
C TYR A 161 -7.48 22.94 8.25
N TYR A 162 -7.06 23.47 7.10
CA TYR A 162 -5.98 22.93 6.26
C TYR A 162 -6.13 21.44 5.92
N VAL A 163 -7.38 20.97 5.83
CA VAL A 163 -7.76 19.64 5.36
C VAL A 163 -8.06 19.70 3.88
N PHE A 164 -7.50 18.75 3.14
CA PHE A 164 -7.64 18.59 1.70
C PHE A 164 -8.03 17.14 1.37
N TYR A 165 -8.47 16.93 0.15
CA TYR A 165 -8.79 15.62 -0.40
C TYR A 165 -8.05 15.42 -1.73
N THR A 166 -7.84 14.17 -2.18
CA THR A 166 -7.23 13.94 -3.50
C THR A 166 -8.11 14.47 -4.63
N THR A 167 -7.52 15.15 -5.61
CA THR A 167 -8.15 15.36 -6.92
C THR A 167 -8.40 14.00 -7.59
N ILE A 168 -9.58 13.81 -8.20
CA ILE A 168 -10.00 12.54 -8.80
C ILE A 168 -9.91 12.63 -10.32
N LYS A 169 -9.16 11.72 -10.96
CA LYS A 169 -8.92 11.68 -12.42
C LYS A 169 -10.21 11.82 -13.24
N ASP A 170 -11.20 10.99 -12.91
CA ASP A 170 -12.43 10.84 -13.69
C ASP A 170 -13.64 11.61 -13.13
N SER A 171 -13.42 12.48 -12.13
CA SER A 171 -14.41 13.44 -11.65
C SER A 171 -13.88 14.87 -11.81
N LYS A 172 -14.12 15.46 -12.98
CA LYS A 172 -13.57 16.78 -13.36
C LYS A 172 -13.98 17.91 -12.41
N ASN A 173 -15.15 17.82 -11.78
CA ASN A 173 -15.60 18.73 -10.72
C ASN A 173 -14.58 18.85 -9.58
N THR A 174 -13.77 17.82 -9.32
CA THR A 174 -12.73 17.85 -8.28
C THR A 174 -11.47 18.60 -8.70
N HIS A 175 -11.25 18.89 -9.98
CA HIS A 175 -10.02 19.52 -10.49
C HIS A 175 -9.99 21.02 -10.16
N GLU A 176 -11.16 21.66 -10.08
CA GLU A 176 -11.34 23.08 -9.76
C GLU A 176 -11.62 23.34 -8.26
N GLN A 177 -11.93 22.30 -7.49
CA GLN A 177 -12.24 22.40 -6.06
C GLN A 177 -11.03 22.91 -5.27
N LYS A 178 -11.22 24.02 -4.52
CA LYS A 178 -10.18 24.65 -3.69
C LYS A 178 -9.59 23.71 -2.62
N TYR A 179 -10.33 22.69 -2.20
CA TYR A 179 -9.94 21.68 -1.21
C TYR A 179 -9.41 20.36 -1.82
N SER A 180 -9.30 20.25 -3.15
CA SER A 180 -8.77 19.06 -3.84
C SER A 180 -7.33 19.27 -4.28
N ILE A 181 -6.41 18.36 -3.99
CA ILE A 181 -4.99 18.49 -4.37
C ILE A 181 -4.39 17.21 -4.95
N THR A 182 -3.39 17.40 -5.80
CA THR A 182 -2.47 16.41 -6.34
C THR A 182 -1.19 16.29 -5.49
N LEU A 183 -0.37 15.26 -5.72
CA LEU A 183 0.95 15.17 -5.07
C LEU A 183 1.93 16.24 -5.57
N LEU A 184 1.80 16.69 -6.83
CA LEU A 184 2.61 17.80 -7.35
C LEU A 184 2.35 19.11 -6.58
N GLU A 185 1.09 19.41 -6.24
CA GLU A 185 0.78 20.60 -5.44
C GLU A 185 1.42 20.57 -4.04
N ILE A 186 1.56 19.40 -3.42
CA ILE A 186 2.25 19.25 -2.12
C ILE A 186 3.77 19.53 -2.24
N LEU A 187 4.33 19.34 -3.44
CA LEU A 187 5.72 19.65 -3.78
C LEU A 187 5.86 21.01 -4.49
N ASP A 188 4.82 21.84 -4.53
CA ASP A 188 4.82 23.09 -5.28
C ASP A 188 5.74 24.15 -4.67
N SER A 189 6.57 24.79 -5.50
CA SER A 189 7.57 25.75 -5.05
C SER A 189 6.98 27.02 -4.40
N SER A 190 5.69 27.31 -4.57
CA SER A 190 5.01 28.38 -3.80
C SER A 190 4.94 28.09 -2.30
N LEU A 191 5.02 26.83 -1.88
CA LEU A 191 5.12 26.46 -0.45
C LEU A 191 6.53 26.70 0.13
N GLY A 192 7.53 26.89 -0.73
CA GLY A 192 8.95 27.10 -0.43
C GLY A 192 9.87 26.20 -1.27
N GLU A 193 11.14 26.57 -1.46
CA GLU A 193 12.12 25.65 -2.07
C GLU A 193 12.48 24.52 -1.08
N LEU A 194 12.18 23.28 -1.44
CA LEU A 194 12.45 22.11 -0.61
C LEU A 194 13.96 21.81 -0.52
N LYS A 195 14.56 21.83 0.68
CA LYS A 195 15.94 21.35 0.92
C LYS A 195 16.02 19.83 0.95
N CYS A 196 15.09 19.21 1.68
CA CYS A 196 14.96 17.76 1.77
C CYS A 196 13.58 17.37 2.31
N SER A 197 13.26 16.07 2.24
CA SER A 197 12.00 15.56 2.77
C SER A 197 12.11 14.15 3.35
N LEU A 198 11.23 13.84 4.30
CA LEU A 198 10.96 12.50 4.81
C LEU A 198 9.58 12.07 4.32
N GLN A 199 9.50 10.86 3.77
CA GLN A 199 8.27 10.19 3.36
C GLN A 199 8.09 8.93 4.22
N ILE A 200 7.15 8.96 5.17
CA ILE A 200 6.75 7.78 5.97
C ILE A 200 5.49 7.22 5.32
N ASN A 201 5.51 5.97 4.84
CA ASN A 201 4.36 5.36 4.19
C ASN A 201 4.30 3.82 4.34
N PHE A 202 3.18 3.20 3.98
CA PHE A 202 3.04 1.75 3.89
C PHE A 202 3.57 1.21 2.56
N MET A 203 2.90 1.54 1.44
CA MET A 203 3.31 1.20 0.08
C MET A 203 3.90 2.42 -0.63
N VAL A 204 5.00 2.22 -1.37
CA VAL A 204 5.66 3.25 -2.16
C VAL A 204 6.14 2.63 -3.48
N ASP A 205 5.69 3.18 -4.60
CA ASP A 205 6.30 2.98 -5.91
C ASP A 205 7.47 3.97 -6.05
N ALA A 206 8.68 3.43 -6.20
CA ALA A 206 9.90 4.22 -6.30
C ALA A 206 9.98 5.05 -7.59
N GLY A 207 9.49 4.52 -8.71
CA GLY A 207 9.50 5.21 -10.00
C GLY A 207 8.49 6.34 -10.04
N TRP A 208 7.25 6.05 -9.64
CA TRP A 208 6.16 7.02 -9.56
C TRP A 208 6.45 8.18 -8.59
N LEU A 209 7.02 7.87 -7.41
CA LEU A 209 7.40 8.91 -6.44
C LEU A 209 8.56 9.77 -6.97
N LEU A 210 9.60 9.16 -7.54
CA LEU A 210 10.73 9.92 -8.08
C LEU A 210 10.35 10.75 -9.32
N ALA A 211 9.34 10.33 -10.10
CA ALA A 211 8.77 11.13 -11.17
C ALA A 211 8.15 12.44 -10.62
N HIS A 212 7.39 12.38 -9.52
CA HIS A 212 6.85 13.58 -8.87
C HIS A 212 7.94 14.53 -8.38
N TYR A 213 9.01 14.01 -7.77
CA TYR A 213 10.16 14.82 -7.36
C TYR A 213 10.93 15.40 -8.56
N TYR A 214 10.94 14.73 -9.71
CA TYR A 214 11.51 15.25 -10.96
C TYR A 214 10.66 16.39 -11.54
N PHE A 215 9.34 16.24 -11.64
CA PHE A 215 8.47 17.30 -12.15
C PHE A 215 8.37 18.52 -11.22
N ALA A 216 8.51 18.34 -9.91
CA ALA A 216 8.66 19.43 -8.94
C ALA A 216 10.06 20.09 -8.95
N GLY A 217 11.00 19.61 -9.77
CA GLY A 217 12.36 20.14 -9.88
C GLY A 217 13.31 19.76 -8.73
N TYR A 218 12.94 18.77 -7.91
CA TYR A 218 13.67 18.35 -6.71
C TYR A 218 14.51 17.07 -6.89
N SER A 219 14.82 16.65 -8.12
CA SER A 219 15.61 15.44 -8.42
C SER A 219 16.95 15.32 -7.68
N ALA A 220 17.57 16.44 -7.32
CA ALA A 220 18.87 16.51 -6.63
C ALA A 220 18.77 16.76 -5.11
N LYS A 221 17.58 17.01 -4.56
CA LYS A 221 17.34 17.23 -3.12
C LYS A 221 17.39 15.90 -2.37
N LYS A 222 17.63 15.91 -1.04
CA LYS A 222 17.60 14.67 -0.25
C LYS A 222 16.17 14.18 -0.01
N LEU A 223 15.93 12.89 -0.27
CA LEU A 223 14.68 12.19 0.00
C LEU A 223 14.98 10.98 0.89
N THR A 224 14.35 10.90 2.07
CA THR A 224 14.38 9.71 2.93
C THR A 224 13.01 9.05 2.93
N ILE A 225 12.93 7.73 2.71
CA ILE A 225 11.67 6.96 2.62
C ILE A 225 11.64 5.87 3.70
N LEU A 226 10.67 5.92 4.61
CA LEU A 226 10.34 4.83 5.51
C LEU A 226 9.12 4.09 4.95
N TYR A 227 9.27 2.81 4.64
CA TYR A 227 8.24 2.02 3.96
C TYR A 227 7.91 0.72 4.71
N GLY A 228 6.65 0.28 4.64
CA GLY A 228 6.15 -0.88 5.38
C GLY A 228 6.07 -2.18 4.58
N GLU A 229 5.77 -2.10 3.28
CA GLU A 229 5.70 -3.26 2.38
C GLU A 229 7.00 -3.43 1.57
N GLU A 230 7.53 -4.64 1.49
CA GLU A 230 8.83 -4.87 0.83
C GLU A 230 8.76 -4.62 -0.68
N SER A 231 9.68 -3.79 -1.18
CA SER A 231 9.88 -3.52 -2.61
C SER A 231 11.34 -3.70 -2.97
N ASP A 232 11.62 -4.56 -3.94
CA ASP A 232 12.99 -4.82 -4.41
C ASP A 232 13.60 -3.60 -5.13
N ASP A 233 12.78 -2.68 -5.68
CA ASP A 233 13.27 -1.39 -6.17
C ASP A 233 13.66 -0.44 -5.02
N LEU A 234 12.84 -0.33 -3.96
CA LEU A 234 13.21 0.51 -2.80
C LEU A 234 14.49 0.00 -2.13
N LYS A 235 14.70 -1.32 -2.02
CA LYS A 235 15.94 -1.93 -1.51
C LYS A 235 17.19 -1.58 -2.33
N ASN A 236 17.03 -1.20 -3.60
CA ASN A 236 18.14 -0.94 -4.53
C ASN A 236 18.24 0.53 -5.00
N VAL A 237 17.24 1.38 -4.74
CA VAL A 237 17.18 2.74 -5.30
C VAL A 237 18.36 3.61 -4.86
N SER A 238 18.84 3.49 -3.62
CA SER A 238 19.98 4.26 -3.12
C SER A 238 21.29 3.99 -3.89
N ARG A 239 21.44 2.79 -4.47
CA ARG A 239 22.57 2.46 -5.35
C ARG A 239 22.49 3.24 -6.68
N LYS A 240 21.27 3.43 -7.19
CA LYS A 240 20.95 4.16 -8.43
C LYS A 240 20.85 5.68 -8.22
N LYS A 241 20.57 6.14 -6.99
CA LYS A 241 20.29 7.54 -6.60
C LYS A 241 20.83 7.82 -5.20
N GLN A 242 22.06 8.32 -5.11
CA GLN A 242 22.77 8.55 -3.83
C GLN A 242 22.10 9.61 -2.92
N ASN A 243 21.21 10.46 -3.45
CA ASN A 243 20.41 11.40 -2.69
C ASN A 243 19.07 10.83 -2.17
N VAL A 244 18.77 9.57 -2.49
CA VAL A 244 17.54 8.86 -2.09
C VAL A 244 17.91 7.75 -1.11
N GLU A 245 17.42 7.85 0.11
CA GLU A 245 17.69 6.94 1.21
C GLU A 245 16.40 6.19 1.58
N THR A 246 16.44 4.86 1.77
CA THR A 246 15.23 4.09 2.09
C THR A 246 15.44 3.11 3.24
N HIS A 247 14.40 2.93 4.06
CA HIS A 247 14.40 2.05 5.22
C HIS A 247 13.10 1.25 5.31
N HIS A 248 13.21 -0.08 5.31
CA HIS A 248 12.06 -0.96 5.54
C HIS A 248 11.74 -1.04 7.03
N VAL A 249 10.52 -0.71 7.43
CA VAL A 249 10.08 -0.75 8.83
C VAL A 249 9.58 -2.15 9.16
N LYS A 250 10.53 -3.03 9.52
CA LYS A 250 10.25 -4.42 9.91
C LYS A 250 9.36 -4.46 11.17
N MET A 251 8.14 -4.97 11.01
CA MET A 251 7.18 -5.10 12.11
C MET A 251 7.57 -6.23 13.09
N SER A 252 7.37 -5.99 14.38
CA SER A 252 7.63 -6.96 15.46
C SER A 252 6.55 -8.04 15.62
N THR A 253 5.42 -7.92 14.92
CA THR A 253 4.34 -8.92 14.92
C THR A 253 3.81 -9.13 13.50
N PRO A 254 3.41 -10.36 13.11
CA PRO A 254 2.96 -10.67 11.74
C PRO A 254 1.61 -10.02 11.38
N PHE A 255 0.82 -9.62 12.38
CA PHE A 255 -0.47 -8.94 12.20
C PHE A 255 -0.38 -7.41 12.27
N GLY A 256 0.80 -6.87 12.58
CA GLY A 256 1.07 -5.44 12.58
C GLY A 256 1.39 -4.92 11.19
N LYS A 257 1.11 -3.63 10.95
CA LYS A 257 1.53 -2.92 9.73
C LYS A 257 2.18 -1.59 10.07
N HIS A 258 3.20 -1.21 9.32
CA HIS A 258 3.68 0.17 9.29
C HIS A 258 2.76 0.93 8.31
N HIS A 259 1.68 1.52 8.85
CA HIS A 259 0.53 1.93 8.05
C HIS A 259 0.36 3.46 7.96
N THR A 260 1.06 4.18 8.84
CA THR A 260 1.26 5.63 8.85
C THR A 260 1.64 6.19 7.49
N LYS A 261 1.07 7.35 7.17
CA LYS A 261 1.29 8.10 5.93
C LYS A 261 1.54 9.56 6.29
N MET A 262 2.81 9.96 6.35
CA MET A 262 3.24 11.26 6.86
C MET A 262 4.41 11.81 6.06
N MET A 263 4.41 13.11 5.79
CA MET A 263 5.54 13.80 5.17
C MET A 263 6.12 14.84 6.11
N LEU A 264 7.44 14.98 6.16
CA LEU A 264 8.11 16.17 6.69
C LEU A 264 8.83 16.85 5.53
N LEU A 265 8.40 18.06 5.20
CA LEU A 265 8.93 18.88 4.12
C LEU A 265 9.82 19.96 4.75
N CYS A 266 11.13 19.88 4.54
CA CYS A 266 12.11 20.81 5.10
C CYS A 266 12.59 21.76 3.98
N TYR A 267 12.42 23.06 4.18
CA TYR A 267 12.70 24.08 3.16
C TYR A 267 14.07 24.74 3.36
N GLU A 268 14.62 25.33 2.30
CA GLU A 268 15.93 26.02 2.32
C GLU A 268 15.93 27.28 3.18
N ASP A 269 14.76 27.89 3.40
CA ASP A 269 14.53 29.03 4.30
C ASP A 269 14.56 28.66 5.80
N GLY A 270 14.90 27.41 6.14
CA GLY A 270 14.92 26.90 7.50
C GLY A 270 13.54 26.56 8.07
N SER A 271 12.45 26.71 7.31
CA SER A 271 11.11 26.31 7.73
C SER A 271 10.80 24.83 7.47
N LEU A 272 9.66 24.37 7.98
CA LEU A 272 9.16 23.01 7.87
C LEU A 272 7.64 23.01 7.64
N ARG A 273 7.11 22.00 6.95
CA ARG A 273 5.69 21.63 6.97
C ARG A 273 5.53 20.14 7.25
N VAL A 274 4.45 19.79 7.93
CA VAL A 274 4.02 18.41 8.20
C VAL A 274 2.81 18.09 7.34
N VAL A 275 2.80 16.94 6.69
CA VAL A 275 1.59 16.38 6.06
C VAL A 275 1.22 15.11 6.79
N VAL A 276 -0.06 14.95 7.14
CA VAL A 276 -0.63 13.68 7.61
C VAL A 276 -1.70 13.25 6.63
N SER A 277 -1.57 12.07 6.05
CA SER A 277 -2.33 11.62 4.88
C SER A 277 -3.01 10.27 5.10
N THR A 278 -3.88 9.91 4.17
CA THR A 278 -4.47 8.56 4.03
C THR A 278 -4.03 7.84 2.77
N ALA A 279 -3.35 8.54 1.85
CA ALA A 279 -2.80 7.99 0.62
C ALA A 279 -1.45 7.26 0.81
N ASN A 280 -1.30 6.13 0.14
CA ASN A 280 -0.01 5.52 -0.15
C ASN A 280 0.73 6.30 -1.26
N LEU A 281 1.98 5.96 -1.59
CA LEU A 281 2.76 6.65 -2.64
C LEU A 281 2.91 5.78 -3.90
N TYR A 282 1.78 5.44 -4.51
CA TYR A 282 1.69 4.79 -5.83
C TYR A 282 0.44 5.33 -6.57
N LEU A 283 0.33 5.04 -7.86
CA LEU A 283 -0.58 5.72 -8.79
C LEU A 283 -2.07 5.69 -8.39
N ASP A 284 -2.65 4.52 -8.15
CA ASP A 284 -4.09 4.33 -7.97
C ASP A 284 -4.63 5.17 -6.80
N ASP A 285 -3.86 5.23 -5.71
CA ASP A 285 -4.17 5.97 -4.49
C ASP A 285 -4.31 7.49 -4.72
N TRP A 286 -3.86 8.01 -5.87
CA TRP A 286 -3.97 9.42 -6.28
C TRP A 286 -4.76 9.63 -7.58
N GLN A 287 -5.31 8.59 -8.20
CA GLN A 287 -6.17 8.70 -9.39
C GLN A 287 -7.66 8.69 -9.03
N ASN A 288 -8.21 7.53 -8.65
CA ASN A 288 -9.66 7.32 -8.49
C ASN A 288 -10.04 6.86 -7.07
N ARG A 289 -9.26 7.31 -6.08
CA ARG A 289 -9.47 7.02 -4.65
C ARG A 289 -9.74 8.30 -3.87
N THR A 290 -10.78 8.27 -3.04
CA THR A 290 -10.99 9.36 -2.08
C THR A 290 -10.03 9.18 -0.91
N GLN A 291 -9.04 10.08 -0.83
CA GLN A 291 -8.11 10.24 0.27
C GLN A 291 -8.39 11.58 0.96
N GLY A 292 -8.11 11.67 2.26
CA GLY A 292 -7.96 12.93 2.99
C GLY A 292 -6.53 13.17 3.42
N LEU A 293 -6.13 14.44 3.45
CA LEU A 293 -4.82 14.93 3.89
C LEU A 293 -5.00 16.16 4.80
N TRP A 294 -4.10 16.34 5.76
CA TRP A 294 -3.90 17.60 6.47
C TRP A 294 -2.48 18.10 6.19
N LEU A 295 -2.35 19.36 5.75
CA LEU A 295 -1.08 20.01 5.41
C LEU A 295 -0.88 21.20 6.35
N SER A 296 0.14 21.16 7.20
CA SER A 296 0.34 22.17 8.24
C SER A 296 0.55 23.59 7.68
N PRO A 297 0.23 24.63 8.48
CA PRO A 297 0.89 25.92 8.38
C PRO A 297 2.42 25.78 8.30
N ARG A 298 3.07 26.78 7.71
CA ARG A 298 4.55 26.86 7.67
C ARG A 298 5.07 27.04 9.10
N CYS A 299 5.88 26.10 9.56
CA CYS A 299 6.61 26.17 10.83
C CYS A 299 7.96 26.87 10.59
N PRO A 300 8.13 28.16 10.93
CA PRO A 300 9.38 28.88 10.65
C PRO A 300 10.54 28.34 11.49
N PRO A 301 11.81 28.63 11.13
CA PRO A 301 12.94 28.34 12.01
C PRO A 301 12.83 29.13 13.33
N LEU A 302 13.22 28.51 14.44
CA LEU A 302 13.43 29.20 15.71
C LEU A 302 14.75 30.01 15.68
N PRO A 303 14.87 31.12 16.44
CA PRO A 303 16.14 31.79 16.70
C PRO A 303 17.23 30.83 17.17
N ALA A 304 18.50 31.10 16.87
CA ALA A 304 19.64 30.22 17.16
C ALA A 304 19.63 29.75 18.63
N GLU A 305 19.59 30.71 19.57
CA GLU A 305 19.64 30.47 21.02
C GLU A 305 18.35 29.90 21.63
N SER A 306 17.34 29.55 20.83
CA SER A 306 16.08 28.99 21.35
C SER A 306 16.27 27.54 21.86
N PRO A 307 15.86 27.24 23.11
CA PRO A 307 15.80 25.87 23.64
C PRO A 307 15.07 24.89 22.72
N SER A 308 15.47 23.62 22.76
CA SER A 308 14.93 22.54 21.91
C SER A 308 13.43 22.24 22.11
N LEU A 309 12.85 22.72 23.23
CA LEU A 309 11.44 22.60 23.58
C LEU A 309 10.61 23.87 23.28
N SER A 310 11.25 24.96 22.83
CA SER A 310 10.56 26.21 22.45
C SER A 310 9.71 26.03 21.19
N GLY A 311 8.75 26.94 20.97
CA GLY A 311 7.87 26.88 19.79
C GLY A 311 6.98 25.65 19.79
N GLU A 312 6.37 25.31 20.94
CA GLU A 312 5.35 24.28 21.05
C GLU A 312 3.95 24.88 20.78
N SER A 313 3.12 24.08 20.13
CA SER A 313 1.72 24.32 19.84
C SER A 313 0.82 24.28 21.09
N PRO A 314 -0.35 24.96 21.08
CA PRO A 314 -1.35 24.84 22.15
C PRO A 314 -1.93 23.43 22.32
N THR A 315 -1.68 22.52 21.36
CA THR A 315 -2.16 21.12 21.35
C THR A 315 -1.09 20.09 21.73
N GLY A 316 0.16 20.51 22.00
CA GLY A 316 1.28 19.60 22.27
C GLY A 316 1.71 18.76 21.05
N PHE A 317 1.39 19.20 19.83
CA PHE A 317 1.73 18.55 18.57
C PHE A 317 3.24 18.35 18.39
N LYS A 318 4.10 19.34 18.73
CA LYS A 318 5.54 19.25 18.49
C LYS A 318 6.16 18.13 19.34
N ARG A 319 5.85 18.09 20.64
CA ARG A 319 6.24 17.00 21.55
C ARG A 319 5.69 15.65 21.08
N SER A 320 4.43 15.61 20.67
CA SER A 320 3.79 14.38 20.18
C SER A 320 4.47 13.85 18.89
N LEU A 321 4.89 14.73 17.99
CA LEU A 321 5.63 14.36 16.77
C LEU A 321 7.05 13.90 17.09
N LEU A 322 7.75 14.58 17.99
CA LEU A 322 9.10 14.20 18.43
C LEU A 322 9.10 12.81 19.08
N ASP A 323 8.20 12.57 20.03
CA ASP A 323 8.00 11.28 20.68
C ASP A 323 7.68 10.17 19.65
N TYR A 324 6.77 10.45 18.71
CA TYR A 324 6.42 9.52 17.66
C TYR A 324 7.58 9.16 16.72
N LEU A 325 8.41 10.13 16.33
CA LEU A 325 9.60 9.89 15.51
C LEU A 325 10.69 9.11 16.29
N GLN A 326 10.86 9.41 17.57
CA GLN A 326 11.82 8.72 18.45
C GLN A 326 11.45 7.24 18.67
N HIS A 327 10.16 6.89 18.65
CA HIS A 327 9.68 5.51 18.75
C HIS A 327 10.12 4.57 17.60
N TYR A 328 10.62 5.09 16.49
CA TYR A 328 11.26 4.28 15.44
C TYR A 328 12.67 3.82 15.80
N ARG A 329 13.37 4.55 16.69
CA ARG A 329 14.77 4.31 17.09
C ARG A 329 15.77 4.23 15.90
N LEU A 330 15.44 4.88 14.79
CA LEU A 330 16.24 4.92 13.56
C LEU A 330 17.17 6.16 13.56
N PRO A 331 18.51 6.02 13.55
CA PRO A 331 19.46 7.15 13.48
C PRO A 331 19.22 8.08 12.28
N GLN A 332 18.66 7.54 11.20
CA GLN A 332 18.39 8.25 9.94
C GLN A 332 17.26 9.28 10.09
N LEU A 333 16.45 9.18 11.15
CA LEU A 333 15.48 10.21 11.54
C LEU A 333 16.10 11.34 12.37
N ALA A 334 17.33 11.23 12.87
CA ALA A 334 17.92 12.22 13.78
C ALA A 334 17.98 13.63 13.18
N TYR A 335 18.26 13.75 11.88
CA TYR A 335 18.19 15.02 11.16
C TYR A 335 16.78 15.62 11.22
N TYR A 336 15.74 14.84 10.92
CA TYR A 336 14.36 15.31 10.89
C TYR A 336 13.83 15.62 12.30
N VAL A 337 14.21 14.84 13.31
CA VAL A 337 13.95 15.14 14.74
C VAL A 337 14.57 16.48 15.12
N HIS A 338 15.84 16.74 14.75
CA HIS A 338 16.49 18.02 14.98
C HIS A 338 15.81 19.18 14.21
N ARG A 339 15.36 18.96 12.97
CA ARG A 339 14.60 19.97 12.22
C ARG A 339 13.26 20.30 12.88
N VAL A 340 12.53 19.32 13.41
CA VAL A 340 11.32 19.54 14.22
C VAL A 340 11.64 20.31 15.51
N GLN A 341 12.70 19.94 16.24
CA GLN A 341 13.16 20.69 17.43
C GLN A 341 13.47 22.16 17.11
N ARG A 342 14.07 22.44 15.94
CA ARG A 342 14.54 23.77 15.51
C ARG A 342 13.51 24.61 14.72
N CYS A 343 12.26 24.16 14.61
CA CYS A 343 11.16 24.92 14.01
C CYS A 343 10.06 25.25 15.03
N ASP A 344 9.30 26.31 14.77
CA ASP A 344 8.19 26.77 15.61
C ASP A 344 6.84 26.18 15.15
N PHE A 345 6.12 25.55 16.08
CA PHE A 345 4.85 24.88 15.89
C PHE A 345 3.68 25.62 16.56
N THR A 346 3.89 26.80 17.15
CA THR A 346 2.85 27.62 17.84
C THR A 346 1.53 27.75 17.08
N ASN A 347 1.59 27.89 15.75
CA ASN A 347 0.43 28.04 14.86
C ASN A 347 -0.32 26.72 14.52
N ILE A 348 -0.01 25.58 15.16
CA ILE A 348 -0.68 24.31 14.89
C ILE A 348 -1.80 24.06 15.92
N ASN A 349 -3.04 24.05 15.44
CA ASN A 349 -4.24 23.97 16.28
C ASN A 349 -4.90 22.56 16.29
N VAL A 350 -4.27 21.57 15.65
CA VAL A 350 -4.73 20.16 15.68
C VAL A 350 -3.92 19.34 16.67
N PHE A 351 -4.50 18.30 17.26
CA PHE A 351 -3.78 17.34 18.09
C PHE A 351 -3.26 16.18 17.25
N LEU A 352 -1.98 15.81 17.42
CA LEU A 352 -1.46 14.58 16.84
C LEU A 352 -1.98 13.36 17.63
N VAL A 353 -2.51 12.38 16.90
CA VAL A 353 -2.98 11.09 17.39
C VAL A 353 -2.22 10.00 16.64
N CYS A 354 -1.40 9.23 17.35
CA CYS A 354 -0.61 8.16 16.77
C CYS A 354 -0.87 6.81 17.45
N SER A 355 -0.48 5.75 16.75
CA SER A 355 -0.31 4.41 17.29
C SER A 355 1.11 3.93 17.03
N VAL A 356 1.67 3.20 18.01
CA VAL A 356 2.99 2.58 17.95
C VAL A 356 2.86 1.15 18.46
N PRO A 357 3.44 0.13 17.79
CA PRO A 357 3.38 -1.26 18.25
C PRO A 357 3.97 -1.44 19.66
N GLY A 358 3.28 -2.19 20.52
CA GLY A 358 3.69 -2.43 21.91
C GLY A 358 2.51 -2.51 22.88
N THR A 359 2.78 -2.81 24.15
CA THR A 359 1.79 -2.69 25.23
C THR A 359 2.01 -1.36 25.95
N HIS A 360 0.97 -0.52 26.00
CA HIS A 360 1.03 0.83 26.56
C HIS A 360 0.13 0.95 27.79
N TYR A 361 0.66 1.51 28.88
CA TYR A 361 -0.10 1.78 30.11
C TYR A 361 -0.49 3.27 30.25
N SER A 362 0.14 4.17 29.48
CA SER A 362 -0.22 5.59 29.38
C SER A 362 -1.22 5.85 28.24
N PRO A 363 -2.00 6.94 28.29
CA PRO A 363 -2.86 7.37 27.19
C PRO A 363 -2.08 8.11 26.07
N SER A 364 -0.84 7.69 25.77
CA SER A 364 0.00 8.33 24.75
C SER A 364 -0.43 7.96 23.32
N PHE A 365 -0.91 6.73 23.11
CA PHE A 365 -1.19 6.16 21.79
C PHE A 365 -2.58 5.52 21.68
N GLY A 366 -3.02 5.18 20.46
CA GLY A 366 -4.22 4.38 20.19
C GLY A 366 -5.55 4.99 20.65
N PHE A 367 -6.56 4.14 20.91
CA PHE A 367 -7.83 4.61 21.48
C PHE A 367 -7.67 5.29 22.87
N PRO A 368 -6.69 4.92 23.73
CA PRO A 368 -6.41 5.69 24.95
C PRO A 368 -6.12 7.17 24.70
N ARG A 369 -5.30 7.48 23.70
CA ARG A 369 -4.97 8.86 23.29
C ARG A 369 -6.20 9.65 22.83
N VAL A 370 -7.02 9.08 21.95
CA VAL A 370 -8.27 9.71 21.48
C VAL A 370 -9.18 10.02 22.67
N GLY A 371 -9.44 9.02 23.52
CA GLY A 371 -10.33 9.19 24.68
C GLY A 371 -9.82 10.14 25.76
N ALA A 372 -8.50 10.31 25.90
CA ALA A 372 -7.92 11.30 26.81
C ALA A 372 -8.07 12.74 26.28
N LEU A 373 -7.79 12.96 24.99
CA LEU A 373 -7.96 14.27 24.35
C LEU A 373 -9.43 14.71 24.35
N LEU A 374 -10.35 13.80 24.03
CA LEU A 374 -11.79 14.09 24.08
C LEU A 374 -12.27 14.38 25.51
N ARG A 375 -11.75 13.68 26.53
CA ARG A 375 -12.02 14.00 27.95
C ARG A 375 -11.42 15.33 28.41
N ALA A 376 -10.37 15.82 27.77
CA ALA A 376 -9.80 17.13 28.11
C ALA A 376 -10.53 18.30 27.41
N HIS A 377 -11.07 18.08 26.19
CA HIS A 377 -11.36 19.17 25.25
C HIS A 377 -12.67 19.08 24.45
N CYS A 378 -13.43 17.97 24.50
CA CYS A 378 -14.68 17.85 23.74
C CYS A 378 -15.86 18.47 24.50
N GLU A 379 -16.13 19.75 24.24
CA GLU A 379 -17.17 20.60 24.85
C GLU A 379 -18.59 20.30 24.32
N LEU A 380 -19.05 19.05 24.47
CA LEU A 380 -20.40 18.61 24.12
C LEU A 380 -21.28 18.52 25.39
N PRO A 381 -22.47 19.15 25.45
CA PRO A 381 -23.32 19.12 26.65
C PRO A 381 -23.66 17.69 27.11
N PRO A 382 -23.55 17.37 28.41
CA PRO A 382 -23.69 15.97 28.88
C PRO A 382 -25.05 15.33 28.61
N HIS A 383 -26.13 16.13 28.57
CA HIS A 383 -27.48 15.65 28.26
C HIS A 383 -27.67 15.38 26.75
N GLU A 384 -26.97 16.11 25.87
CA GLU A 384 -26.96 15.85 24.43
C GLU A 384 -26.07 14.63 24.07
N ALA A 385 -25.08 14.29 24.90
CA ALA A 385 -24.03 13.34 24.52
C ALA A 385 -24.51 11.96 24.02
N ARG A 386 -25.67 11.48 24.48
CA ARG A 386 -26.25 10.21 24.01
C ARG A 386 -26.91 10.33 22.61
N SER A 387 -27.44 11.50 22.25
CA SER A 387 -28.13 11.72 20.97
C SER A 387 -27.19 12.03 19.81
N TRP A 388 -25.94 12.41 20.08
CA TRP A 388 -24.90 12.68 19.08
C TRP A 388 -24.15 11.39 18.68
N PRO A 389 -24.46 10.74 17.53
CA PRO A 389 -23.81 9.50 17.12
C PRO A 389 -22.34 9.68 16.73
N LEU A 390 -21.58 8.59 16.81
CA LEU A 390 -20.27 8.47 16.19
C LEU A 390 -20.43 7.96 14.76
N ILE A 391 -20.03 8.77 13.78
CA ILE A 391 -19.79 8.32 12.41
C ILE A 391 -18.33 7.90 12.31
N ALA A 392 -18.11 6.63 11.98
CA ALA A 392 -16.81 6.05 11.68
C ALA A 392 -16.78 5.69 10.20
N GLN A 393 -15.77 6.14 9.46
CA GLN A 393 -15.55 5.77 8.07
C GLN A 393 -14.18 5.09 7.94
N ALA A 394 -14.13 3.94 7.26
CA ALA A 394 -12.91 3.15 7.07
C ALA A 394 -12.88 2.45 5.70
N SER A 395 -11.68 2.02 5.30
CA SER A 395 -11.45 1.18 4.10
C SER A 395 -11.15 -0.28 4.44
N SER A 396 -10.93 -0.63 5.71
CA SER A 396 -10.77 -2.00 6.18
C SER A 396 -11.41 -2.18 7.55
N LEU A 397 -12.02 -3.35 7.76
CA LEU A 397 -12.72 -3.70 9.00
C LEU A 397 -12.05 -4.91 9.66
N GLY A 398 -11.60 -4.74 10.90
CA GLY A 398 -10.92 -5.79 11.66
C GLY A 398 -11.85 -6.84 12.28
N SER A 399 -11.26 -7.87 12.90
CA SER A 399 -11.98 -8.86 13.71
C SER A 399 -12.31 -8.29 15.10
N TYR A 400 -13.59 -8.11 15.42
CA TYR A 400 -14.04 -7.43 16.64
C TYR A 400 -14.35 -8.39 17.79
N GLY A 401 -15.07 -9.48 17.51
CA GLY A 401 -15.45 -10.49 18.51
C GLY A 401 -16.77 -11.18 18.15
N LYS A 402 -17.24 -12.08 19.03
CA LYS A 402 -18.52 -12.78 18.85
C LYS A 402 -19.74 -11.84 18.88
N GLU A 403 -19.58 -10.67 19.50
CA GLU A 403 -20.63 -9.67 19.75
C GLU A 403 -20.05 -8.24 19.66
N PRO A 404 -20.89 -7.19 19.48
CA PRO A 404 -20.42 -5.81 19.40
C PRO A 404 -19.64 -5.34 20.64
N ALA A 405 -20.09 -5.74 21.82
CA ALA A 405 -19.53 -5.32 23.11
C ALA A 405 -18.10 -5.83 23.34
N SER A 406 -17.70 -6.94 22.70
CA SER A 406 -16.35 -7.53 22.81
C SER A 406 -15.21 -6.57 22.46
N TRP A 407 -15.46 -5.50 21.68
CA TRP A 407 -14.49 -4.43 21.42
C TRP A 407 -15.10 -3.19 20.77
N LEU A 408 -16.01 -3.37 19.80
CA LEU A 408 -16.45 -2.29 18.91
C LEU A 408 -17.33 -1.28 19.64
N THR A 409 -18.38 -1.72 20.33
CA THR A 409 -19.21 -0.87 21.20
C THR A 409 -18.71 -0.81 22.64
N GLY A 410 -17.76 -1.68 23.00
CA GLY A 410 -16.98 -1.64 24.24
C GLY A 410 -15.84 -0.61 24.16
N ASP A 411 -14.59 -1.07 24.29
CA ASP A 411 -13.38 -0.23 24.32
C ASP A 411 -13.34 0.88 23.24
N PHE A 412 -13.62 0.54 21.98
CA PHE A 412 -13.46 1.46 20.85
C PHE A 412 -14.46 2.63 20.93
N LEU A 413 -15.76 2.34 20.90
CA LEU A 413 -16.80 3.37 20.98
C LEU A 413 -16.68 4.18 22.27
N HIS A 414 -16.48 3.52 23.42
CA HIS A 414 -16.30 4.19 24.72
C HIS A 414 -15.17 5.23 24.71
N HIS A 415 -14.09 5.01 23.97
CA HIS A 415 -13.02 6.00 23.84
C HIS A 415 -13.32 7.10 22.83
N PHE A 416 -13.99 6.80 21.72
CA PHE A 416 -14.31 7.77 20.67
C PHE A 416 -15.55 8.63 20.98
N THR A 417 -16.30 8.35 22.05
CA THR A 417 -17.49 9.12 22.47
C THR A 417 -17.34 9.86 23.80
N LYS A 418 -16.12 9.94 24.34
CA LYS A 418 -15.84 10.73 25.55
C LYS A 418 -16.13 12.21 25.32
N ILE A 419 -16.55 12.88 26.39
CA ILE A 419 -16.73 14.33 26.45
C ILE A 419 -15.93 14.88 27.64
N LYS A 420 -15.76 16.21 27.68
CA LYS A 420 -15.06 16.90 28.76
C LYS A 420 -15.75 16.64 30.12
N ASP A 421 -16.98 17.11 30.23
CA ASP A 421 -17.77 17.09 31.46
C ASP A 421 -18.59 15.78 31.58
N GLN A 422 -17.90 14.65 31.43
CA GLN A 422 -18.51 13.31 31.38
C GLN A 422 -19.28 12.99 32.68
N PRO A 423 -20.56 12.58 32.61
CA PRO A 423 -21.33 12.15 33.79
C PRO A 423 -20.65 11.01 34.54
N GLN A 424 -20.79 11.03 35.88
CA GLN A 424 -20.40 9.91 36.74
C GLN A 424 -21.36 8.71 36.60
N THR A 425 -22.59 8.95 36.15
CA THR A 425 -23.60 7.91 35.92
C THR A 425 -23.32 7.13 34.62
N LEU A 426 -23.48 5.81 34.70
CA LEU A 426 -23.39 4.92 33.54
C LEU A 426 -24.56 5.19 32.58
N THR A 427 -24.26 5.92 31.51
CA THR A 427 -25.19 6.20 30.41
C THR A 427 -24.96 5.21 29.27
N PRO A 428 -26.02 4.73 28.57
CA PRO A 428 -25.84 3.92 27.37
C PRO A 428 -25.03 4.68 26.32
N PRO A 429 -24.12 4.02 25.58
CA PRO A 429 -23.33 4.68 24.54
C PRO A 429 -24.23 5.21 23.42
N PRO A 430 -23.81 6.28 22.70
CA PRO A 430 -24.52 6.76 21.52
C PRO A 430 -24.42 5.77 20.36
N GLU A 431 -25.23 5.95 19.32
CA GLU A 431 -25.18 5.09 18.13
C GLU A 431 -23.82 5.17 17.41
N LEU A 432 -23.35 4.03 16.90
CA LEU A 432 -22.22 3.93 15.98
C LEU A 432 -22.73 3.71 14.55
N LYS A 433 -22.35 4.60 13.63
CA LYS A 433 -22.63 4.52 12.19
C LYS A 433 -21.34 4.26 11.44
N LEU A 434 -21.18 3.04 10.89
CA LEU A 434 -19.96 2.60 10.23
C LEU A 434 -20.09 2.69 8.70
N ILE A 435 -19.51 3.72 8.10
CA ILE A 435 -19.47 3.90 6.65
C ILE A 435 -18.41 2.96 6.06
N TYR A 436 -18.86 2.03 5.21
CA TYR A 436 -18.03 1.11 4.44
C TYR A 436 -18.70 0.78 3.10
N PRO A 437 -17.97 0.74 1.96
CA PRO A 437 -18.59 0.49 0.65
C PRO A 437 -19.31 -0.85 0.56
N SER A 438 -20.53 -0.84 0.02
CA SER A 438 -21.24 -2.05 -0.38
C SER A 438 -20.64 -2.64 -1.67
N LEU A 439 -21.03 -3.87 -2.01
CA LEU A 439 -20.71 -4.45 -3.33
C LEU A 439 -21.15 -3.53 -4.48
N GLU A 440 -22.32 -2.90 -4.35
CA GLU A 440 -22.84 -2.00 -5.38
C GLU A 440 -22.10 -0.65 -5.42
N ASN A 441 -21.63 -0.12 -4.29
CA ASN A 441 -20.72 1.02 -4.29
C ASN A 441 -19.43 0.74 -5.09
N VAL A 442 -18.90 -0.48 -4.99
CA VAL A 442 -17.68 -0.87 -5.72
C VAL A 442 -17.98 -1.08 -7.20
N LYS A 443 -19.01 -1.88 -7.56
CA LYS A 443 -19.46 -2.06 -8.95
C LYS A 443 -19.68 -0.73 -9.69
N SER A 444 -20.34 0.23 -9.04
CA SER A 444 -20.65 1.54 -9.62
C SER A 444 -19.50 2.56 -9.57
N SER A 445 -18.31 2.19 -9.07
CA SER A 445 -17.15 3.07 -8.98
C SER A 445 -16.57 3.47 -10.36
N HIS A 446 -15.59 4.37 -10.40
CA HIS A 446 -14.87 4.71 -11.63
C HIS A 446 -14.10 3.52 -12.21
N ASP A 447 -13.53 2.67 -11.35
CA ASP A 447 -12.70 1.51 -11.74
C ASP A 447 -13.50 0.19 -11.67
N GLY A 448 -14.82 0.28 -11.51
CA GLY A 448 -15.71 -0.84 -11.22
C GLY A 448 -15.17 -1.72 -10.08
N LEU A 449 -15.13 -3.03 -10.33
CA LEU A 449 -14.75 -4.03 -9.34
C LEU A 449 -13.26 -3.97 -8.93
N LEU A 450 -12.38 -3.37 -9.75
CA LEU A 450 -10.99 -3.10 -9.37
C LEU A 450 -10.87 -1.98 -8.32
N GLY A 451 -11.84 -1.07 -8.26
CA GLY A 451 -11.93 -0.02 -7.25
C GLY A 451 -12.03 -0.56 -5.81
N GLY A 452 -12.41 -1.83 -5.65
CA GLY A 452 -12.43 -2.53 -4.37
C GLY A 452 -11.07 -3.09 -3.91
N GLY A 453 -10.01 -2.99 -4.71
CA GLY A 453 -8.66 -3.45 -4.34
C GLY A 453 -8.10 -2.73 -3.11
N CYS A 454 -8.44 -1.44 -2.91
CA CYS A 454 -8.04 -0.66 -1.73
C CYS A 454 -8.90 -0.91 -0.48
N LEU A 455 -9.84 -1.87 -0.53
CA LEU A 455 -10.84 -2.11 0.51
C LEU A 455 -10.66 -3.49 1.18
N PRO A 456 -9.55 -3.78 1.88
CA PRO A 456 -9.25 -5.13 2.38
C PRO A 456 -10.11 -5.50 3.60
N TYR A 457 -11.31 -6.01 3.34
CA TYR A 457 -12.13 -6.75 4.29
C TYR A 457 -12.36 -8.16 3.73
N SER A 458 -12.09 -9.22 4.50
CA SER A 458 -12.16 -10.61 4.02
C SER A 458 -13.41 -11.34 4.50
N ALA A 459 -13.95 -12.20 3.63
CA ALA A 459 -15.10 -13.04 3.97
C ALA A 459 -14.86 -13.88 5.24
N THR A 460 -13.64 -14.40 5.42
CA THR A 460 -13.20 -15.18 6.59
C THR A 460 -13.17 -14.39 7.91
N VAL A 461 -13.17 -13.05 7.86
CA VAL A 461 -13.41 -12.19 9.04
C VAL A 461 -14.90 -11.86 9.14
N HIS A 462 -15.57 -11.58 8.02
CA HIS A 462 -17.00 -11.22 8.00
C HIS A 462 -17.91 -12.31 8.57
N THR A 463 -17.72 -13.57 8.18
CA THR A 463 -18.51 -14.73 8.67
C THR A 463 -18.40 -14.95 10.19
N LYS A 464 -17.40 -14.36 10.85
CA LYS A 464 -17.20 -14.43 12.30
C LYS A 464 -17.88 -13.28 13.06
N GLN A 465 -18.44 -12.30 12.36
CA GLN A 465 -19.11 -11.13 12.92
C GLN A 465 -20.30 -10.63 12.07
N PRO A 466 -21.26 -11.49 11.66
CA PRO A 466 -22.39 -11.08 10.81
C PRO A 466 -23.29 -10.02 11.46
N TRP A 467 -23.27 -9.91 12.79
CA TRP A 467 -23.90 -8.85 13.57
C TRP A 467 -23.48 -7.43 13.14
N LEU A 468 -22.32 -7.29 12.47
CA LEU A 468 -21.77 -6.02 12.02
C LEU A 468 -22.65 -5.33 10.96
N ASN A 469 -23.41 -6.08 10.17
CA ASN A 469 -24.28 -5.52 9.12
C ASN A 469 -25.30 -4.51 9.67
N ASN A 470 -25.74 -4.68 10.93
CA ASN A 470 -26.63 -3.74 11.63
C ASN A 470 -26.04 -2.34 11.82
N PHE A 471 -24.71 -2.20 11.73
CA PHE A 471 -23.96 -0.94 11.89
C PHE A 471 -23.55 -0.31 10.57
N LEU A 472 -23.77 -0.96 9.42
CA LEU A 472 -23.20 -0.54 8.13
C LEU A 472 -24.03 0.55 7.41
N TYR A 473 -23.29 1.51 6.86
CA TYR A 473 -23.79 2.65 6.08
C TYR A 473 -23.01 2.75 4.76
N GLN A 474 -23.70 3.09 3.68
CA GLN A 474 -23.17 3.10 2.30
C GLN A 474 -22.13 4.21 2.12
N TRP A 475 -21.18 4.00 1.20
CA TRP A 475 -20.39 5.12 0.67
C TRP A 475 -21.29 5.99 -0.19
N ARG A 476 -21.40 7.29 0.14
CA ARG A 476 -22.02 8.32 -0.68
C ARG A 476 -21.26 9.63 -0.46
N ALA A 477 -20.93 10.31 -1.56
CA ALA A 477 -20.09 11.50 -1.56
C ALA A 477 -20.42 12.40 -2.75
N ARG A 478 -21.72 12.61 -2.99
CA ARG A 478 -22.25 13.37 -4.13
C ARG A 478 -21.89 14.84 -4.04
N HIS A 479 -22.02 15.46 -2.85
CA HIS A 479 -21.77 16.89 -2.69
C HIS A 479 -20.29 17.28 -2.91
N SER A 480 -19.37 16.34 -2.71
CA SER A 480 -17.92 16.51 -2.94
C SER A 480 -17.47 15.99 -4.31
N ALA A 481 -18.40 15.47 -5.14
CA ALA A 481 -18.18 14.83 -6.43
C ALA A 481 -17.24 13.59 -6.39
N ARG A 482 -17.43 12.73 -5.37
CA ARG A 482 -16.58 11.56 -5.05
C ARG A 482 -17.34 10.27 -4.77
N ASP A 483 -18.65 10.21 -5.02
CA ASP A 483 -19.46 9.01 -4.76
C ASP A 483 -18.98 7.77 -5.54
N ARG A 484 -18.46 7.96 -6.76
CA ARG A 484 -17.82 6.91 -7.57
C ARG A 484 -16.31 6.70 -7.29
N ALA A 485 -15.68 7.51 -6.45
CA ALA A 485 -14.25 7.40 -6.11
C ALA A 485 -14.06 6.69 -4.76
N MET A 486 -13.75 5.39 -4.79
CA MET A 486 -13.77 4.53 -3.59
C MET A 486 -12.91 5.08 -2.44
N PRO A 487 -13.42 5.04 -1.19
CA PRO A 487 -12.75 5.64 -0.06
C PRO A 487 -11.58 4.79 0.39
N HIS A 488 -10.37 5.33 0.27
CA HIS A 488 -9.21 4.83 1.00
C HIS A 488 -8.86 5.73 2.21
N ILE A 489 -9.45 6.92 2.31
CA ILE A 489 -9.58 7.70 3.54
C ILE A 489 -10.11 6.87 4.73
N LYS A 490 -9.73 7.26 5.95
CA LYS A 490 -10.36 6.84 7.21
C LYS A 490 -10.60 8.09 8.06
N SER A 491 -11.80 8.25 8.60
CA SER A 491 -12.11 9.38 9.47
C SER A 491 -13.21 9.12 10.47
N TYR A 492 -13.20 9.88 11.56
CA TYR A 492 -14.12 9.75 12.68
C TYR A 492 -14.71 11.12 13.03
N LEU A 493 -16.03 11.19 13.11
CA LEU A 493 -16.81 12.43 13.23
C LEU A 493 -17.97 12.18 14.20
N ARG A 494 -18.13 13.02 15.23
CA ARG A 494 -19.28 12.95 16.14
C ARG A 494 -20.22 14.09 15.85
N VAL A 495 -21.44 13.78 15.39
CA VAL A 495 -22.38 14.75 14.82
C VAL A 495 -23.62 14.95 15.68
N SER A 496 -24.30 16.08 15.50
CA SER A 496 -25.64 16.32 16.05
C SER A 496 -26.70 15.43 15.38
N PRO A 497 -27.89 15.23 15.98
CA PRO A 497 -28.93 14.35 15.44
C PRO A 497 -29.38 14.71 14.01
N ASP A 498 -29.41 16.01 13.70
CA ASP A 498 -29.72 16.60 12.39
C ASP A 498 -28.51 16.64 11.42
N CYS A 499 -27.33 16.22 11.88
CA CYS A 499 -26.05 16.32 11.18
C CYS A 499 -25.63 17.74 10.76
N SER A 500 -26.17 18.81 11.37
CA SER A 500 -25.77 20.19 11.08
C SER A 500 -24.48 20.63 11.77
N ARG A 501 -24.05 19.92 12.83
CA ARG A 501 -22.90 20.25 13.69
C ARG A 501 -22.04 19.01 13.99
N ALA A 502 -20.76 19.21 14.31
CA ALA A 502 -19.87 18.17 14.84
C ALA A 502 -19.06 18.64 16.07
N SER A 503 -18.82 17.74 17.03
CA SER A 503 -18.07 18.02 18.26
C SER A 503 -16.56 17.76 18.13
N TYR A 504 -16.14 16.94 17.17
CA TYR A 504 -14.76 16.78 16.73
C TYR A 504 -14.70 16.15 15.33
N TYR A 505 -13.54 16.22 14.67
CA TYR A 505 -13.21 15.43 13.48
C TYR A 505 -11.78 14.88 13.58
N LEU A 506 -11.58 13.61 13.22
CA LEU A 506 -10.28 12.94 13.23
C LEU A 506 -10.03 12.33 11.85
N LEU A 507 -8.97 12.77 11.18
CA LEU A 507 -8.46 12.23 9.92
C LEU A 507 -7.22 11.39 10.23
N THR A 508 -7.13 10.15 9.73
CA THR A 508 -6.10 9.21 10.19
C THR A 508 -5.85 8.05 9.23
N SER A 509 -4.66 7.45 9.30
CA SER A 509 -4.36 6.16 8.66
C SER A 509 -5.09 4.98 9.34
N GLY A 510 -5.41 5.09 10.62
CA GLY A 510 -5.96 4.00 11.44
C GLY A 510 -7.37 3.56 11.06
N ASN A 511 -7.49 2.41 10.40
CA ASN A 511 -8.76 1.72 10.16
C ASN A 511 -9.41 1.21 11.47
N VAL A 512 -10.72 0.93 11.45
CA VAL A 512 -11.44 0.36 12.62
C VAL A 512 -10.96 -1.08 12.88
N SER A 513 -9.90 -1.22 13.67
CA SER A 513 -9.25 -2.49 13.97
C SER A 513 -8.49 -2.48 15.31
N LYS A 514 -8.34 -3.66 15.92
CA LYS A 514 -7.51 -3.88 17.12
C LYS A 514 -6.02 -3.66 16.87
N ALA A 515 -5.55 -3.82 15.63
CA ALA A 515 -4.16 -3.59 15.26
C ALA A 515 -3.79 -2.11 15.29
N ALA A 516 -4.66 -1.26 14.71
CA ALA A 516 -4.52 0.18 14.65
C ALA A 516 -4.77 0.84 16.01
N TRP A 517 -5.90 0.58 16.65
CA TRP A 517 -6.36 1.32 17.83
C TRP A 517 -6.01 0.66 19.18
N GLY A 518 -5.64 -0.62 19.15
CA GLY A 518 -5.26 -1.42 20.30
C GLY A 518 -6.34 -2.37 20.80
N SER A 519 -5.95 -3.25 21.72
CA SER A 519 -6.85 -4.11 22.51
C SER A 519 -6.36 -4.13 23.95
N ARG A 520 -7.27 -4.07 24.92
CA ARG A 520 -6.92 -4.19 26.33
C ARG A 520 -6.47 -5.62 26.67
N ASN A 521 -5.42 -5.72 27.47
CA ASN A 521 -4.89 -6.96 28.05
C ASN A 521 -5.46 -7.18 29.47
N LYS A 522 -5.24 -8.37 30.05
CA LYS A 522 -5.67 -8.69 31.43
C LYS A 522 -4.95 -7.85 32.52
N ASP A 523 -3.75 -7.36 32.23
CA ASP A 523 -2.94 -6.49 33.10
C ASP A 523 -3.34 -5.00 33.02
N GLY A 524 -4.41 -4.67 32.27
CA GLY A 524 -4.87 -3.30 32.04
C GLY A 524 -4.12 -2.54 30.93
N GLY A 525 -2.99 -3.05 30.44
CA GLY A 525 -2.25 -2.46 29.34
C GLY A 525 -3.00 -2.54 28.01
N VAL A 526 -2.77 -1.61 27.10
CA VAL A 526 -3.36 -1.61 25.75
C VAL A 526 -2.32 -2.02 24.73
N ARG A 527 -2.49 -3.23 24.16
CA ARG A 527 -1.61 -3.78 23.13
C ARG A 527 -2.01 -3.27 21.75
N ILE A 528 -1.12 -2.51 21.13
CA ILE A 528 -1.19 -1.98 19.76
C ILE A 528 -0.24 -2.82 18.87
N MET A 529 -0.59 -3.01 17.59
CA MET A 529 0.24 -3.81 16.65
C MET A 529 0.74 -3.03 15.43
N SER A 530 0.09 -1.93 15.05
CA SER A 530 0.46 -1.10 13.89
C SER A 530 1.06 0.25 14.27
N TYR A 531 1.88 0.80 13.37
CA TYR A 531 2.16 2.25 13.36
C TYR A 531 1.06 2.97 12.60
N GLU A 532 0.35 3.89 13.25
CA GLU A 532 -0.66 4.77 12.63
C GLU A 532 -0.39 6.22 13.02
N ALA A 533 -0.83 7.16 12.20
CA ALA A 533 -0.85 8.59 12.50
C ALA A 533 -2.12 9.27 11.94
N GLY A 534 -2.58 10.29 12.66
CA GLY A 534 -3.75 11.09 12.34
C GLY A 534 -3.78 12.41 13.12
N VAL A 535 -4.70 13.29 12.74
CA VAL A 535 -4.92 14.60 13.37
C VAL A 535 -6.36 14.73 13.87
N LEU A 536 -6.50 15.06 15.15
CA LEU A 536 -7.77 15.36 15.80
C LEU A 536 -7.98 16.89 15.80
N LEU A 537 -8.99 17.34 15.05
CA LEU A 537 -9.48 18.70 15.01
C LEU A 537 -10.57 18.85 16.08
N LEU A 538 -10.43 19.86 16.95
CA LEU A 538 -11.38 20.18 18.01
C LEU A 538 -11.91 21.62 17.86
N PRO A 539 -13.24 21.85 17.91
CA PRO A 539 -13.87 23.15 17.62
C PRO A 539 -13.25 24.35 18.36
N ARG A 540 -12.96 24.18 19.65
CA ARG A 540 -12.35 25.20 20.52
C ARG A 540 -11.00 25.71 19.99
N PHE A 541 -10.20 24.85 19.36
CA PHE A 541 -8.85 25.19 18.89
C PHE A 541 -8.84 25.71 17.44
N MET A 542 -9.76 25.24 16.59
CA MET A 542 -9.79 25.65 15.18
C MET A 542 -10.57 26.93 14.93
N ILE A 543 -11.69 27.14 15.65
CA ILE A 543 -12.65 28.24 15.40
C ILE A 543 -13.19 28.89 16.69
N ASN A 544 -12.66 28.53 17.87
CA ASN A 544 -13.13 29.01 19.19
C ASN A 544 -14.63 28.80 19.47
N SER A 545 -15.23 27.79 18.85
CA SER A 545 -16.64 27.37 19.00
C SER A 545 -16.73 26.08 19.84
N PRO A 546 -17.85 25.75 20.50
CA PRO A 546 -18.08 24.41 21.05
C PRO A 546 -18.30 23.33 19.97
N SER A 547 -18.65 23.70 18.74
CA SER A 547 -18.95 22.76 17.65
C SER A 547 -18.59 23.30 16.26
N PHE A 548 -18.09 22.43 15.38
CA PHE A 548 -18.00 22.73 13.95
C PHE A 548 -19.39 22.83 13.33
N PRO A 549 -19.67 23.82 12.48
CA PRO A 549 -20.81 23.78 11.58
C PRO A 549 -20.49 22.91 10.36
N LEU A 550 -21.46 22.12 9.92
CA LEU A 550 -21.35 21.23 8.75
C LEU A 550 -22.19 21.74 7.56
N SER A 551 -23.08 22.70 7.78
CA SER A 551 -23.89 23.32 6.71
C SER A 551 -23.02 24.15 5.74
N PRO A 552 -23.21 24.02 4.41
CA PRO A 552 -22.61 24.89 3.40
C PRO A 552 -22.93 26.38 3.55
N SER A 553 -23.96 26.74 4.33
CA SER A 553 -24.32 28.13 4.63
C SER A 553 -23.39 28.81 5.65
N SER A 554 -22.43 28.08 6.24
CA SER A 554 -21.50 28.65 7.22
C SER A 554 -20.16 29.06 6.59
N PRO A 555 -19.65 30.28 6.84
CA PRO A 555 -18.32 30.69 6.39
C PRO A 555 -17.19 29.94 7.11
N GLN A 556 -17.51 29.19 8.17
CA GLN A 556 -16.59 28.30 8.90
C GLN A 556 -17.00 26.82 8.76
N GLN A 557 -17.59 26.41 7.63
CA GLN A 557 -17.97 25.02 7.41
C GLN A 557 -16.75 24.08 7.50
N LEU A 558 -16.83 23.05 8.36
CA LEU A 558 -15.95 21.90 8.26
C LEU A 558 -16.45 20.98 7.14
N LEU A 559 -15.78 20.97 6.00
CA LEU A 559 -16.11 20.09 4.88
C LEU A 559 -15.56 18.68 5.10
N VAL A 560 -16.45 17.70 5.23
CA VAL A 560 -16.16 16.26 5.21
C VAL A 560 -16.44 15.70 3.81
N PRO A 561 -15.76 14.64 3.34
CA PRO A 561 -15.81 14.28 1.92
C PRO A 561 -17.02 13.41 1.54
N TYR A 562 -17.86 13.01 2.49
CA TYR A 562 -19.01 12.12 2.30
C TYR A 562 -20.32 12.77 2.77
N ASP A 563 -21.43 12.33 2.19
CA ASP A 563 -22.74 12.92 2.40
C ASP A 563 -23.26 12.65 3.83
N LEU A 564 -23.95 13.63 4.40
CA LEU A 564 -24.60 13.56 5.71
C LEU A 564 -26.09 13.93 5.59
N PRO A 565 -27.01 13.25 6.31
CA PRO A 565 -26.77 12.07 7.14
C PRO A 565 -26.36 10.85 6.31
N PRO A 566 -25.55 9.91 6.87
CA PRO A 566 -25.12 8.73 6.14
C PRO A 566 -26.30 7.79 5.86
N HIS A 567 -26.34 7.19 4.68
CA HIS A 567 -27.43 6.30 4.27
C HIS A 567 -27.16 4.86 4.71
N LYS A 568 -28.10 4.25 5.45
CA LYS A 568 -27.92 2.88 5.97
C LYS A 568 -27.93 1.84 4.84
N TYR A 569 -27.33 0.68 5.09
CA TYR A 569 -27.57 -0.52 4.26
C TYR A 569 -29.04 -0.96 4.39
N THR A 570 -29.61 -1.46 3.30
CA THR A 570 -30.86 -2.23 3.31
C THR A 570 -30.56 -3.73 3.53
N PRO A 571 -31.53 -4.58 3.91
CA PRO A 571 -31.27 -5.98 4.29
C PRO A 571 -30.66 -6.85 3.17
N ASP A 572 -30.87 -6.46 1.92
CA ASP A 572 -30.34 -7.06 0.69
C ASP A 572 -28.86 -6.68 0.40
N MET A 573 -28.33 -5.64 1.04
CA MET A 573 -26.99 -5.13 0.71
C MET A 573 -25.87 -5.88 1.43
N SER A 574 -24.97 -6.49 0.64
CA SER A 574 -23.70 -7.02 1.13
C SER A 574 -22.60 -5.95 1.20
N PRO A 575 -21.75 -5.94 2.24
CA PRO A 575 -20.50 -5.20 2.20
C PRO A 575 -19.60 -5.71 1.08
N TRP A 576 -18.68 -4.87 0.60
CA TRP A 576 -17.57 -5.37 -0.21
C TRP A 576 -16.71 -6.38 0.57
N LEU A 577 -16.28 -7.45 -0.10
CA LEU A 577 -15.40 -8.47 0.46
C LEU A 577 -14.32 -8.80 -0.59
N LEU A 578 -13.04 -8.65 -0.21
CA LEU A 578 -11.90 -8.65 -1.14
C LEU A 578 -11.78 -9.94 -1.99
N TYR A 579 -12.31 -11.06 -1.52
CA TYR A 579 -12.32 -12.32 -2.27
C TYR A 579 -13.15 -12.24 -3.57
N ILE A 580 -14.17 -11.37 -3.61
CA ILE A 580 -14.96 -11.07 -4.82
C ILE A 580 -14.04 -10.45 -5.88
N CYS A 581 -13.09 -9.60 -5.48
CA CYS A 581 -12.07 -9.04 -6.37
C CYS A 581 -11.24 -10.15 -7.02
N CYS A 582 -10.75 -11.11 -6.23
CA CYS A 582 -9.90 -12.20 -6.74
C CYS A 582 -10.60 -13.03 -7.82
N ALA A 583 -11.89 -13.34 -7.64
CA ALA A 583 -12.68 -14.09 -8.62
C ALA A 583 -12.97 -13.26 -9.89
N VAL A 584 -13.34 -11.98 -9.73
CA VAL A 584 -13.63 -11.08 -10.87
C VAL A 584 -12.37 -10.78 -11.67
N VAL A 585 -11.23 -10.55 -11.01
CA VAL A 585 -9.93 -10.37 -11.65
C VAL A 585 -9.51 -11.61 -12.43
N ALA A 586 -9.83 -12.82 -11.96
CA ALA A 586 -9.56 -14.04 -12.70
C ALA A 586 -10.36 -14.12 -14.01
N ALA A 587 -11.63 -13.68 -14.00
CA ALA A 587 -12.46 -13.60 -15.21
C ALA A 587 -12.03 -12.45 -16.16
N ALA A 588 -11.77 -11.26 -15.62
CA ALA A 588 -11.37 -10.09 -16.40
C ALA A 588 -9.97 -10.23 -17.05
N ARG A 589 -9.13 -11.15 -16.57
CA ARG A 589 -7.80 -11.46 -17.14
C ARG A 589 -7.83 -12.24 -18.45
N ALA A 590 -9.00 -12.70 -18.90
CA ALA A 590 -9.17 -13.34 -20.21
C ALA A 590 -9.33 -12.33 -21.36
N GLU A 591 -9.62 -11.06 -21.06
CA GLU A 591 -9.79 -9.98 -22.03
C GLU A 591 -8.76 -8.87 -21.72
N ASP A 592 -7.69 -8.84 -22.52
CA ASP A 592 -6.52 -7.94 -22.44
C ASP A 592 -5.57 -8.05 -21.22
N SER A 593 -4.32 -7.63 -21.45
CA SER A 593 -3.18 -7.92 -20.57
C SER A 593 -3.04 -6.97 -19.37
N PHE A 594 -3.83 -7.17 -18.31
CA PHE A 594 -3.66 -6.46 -17.04
C PHE A 594 -3.65 -7.35 -15.79
N TYR A 595 -3.01 -6.87 -14.71
CA TYR A 595 -2.63 -7.70 -13.56
C TYR A 595 -3.07 -7.06 -12.22
N ALA A 596 -3.72 -7.84 -11.35
CA ALA A 596 -4.04 -7.44 -9.98
C ALA A 596 -3.37 -8.37 -8.93
N PRO A 597 -3.17 -7.90 -7.68
CA PRO A 597 -2.04 -8.36 -6.87
C PRO A 597 -2.34 -9.57 -5.98
N GLN A 598 -1.54 -10.62 -6.17
CA GLN A 598 -0.85 -11.27 -5.05
C GLN A 598 0.65 -11.30 -5.36
N THR A 599 1.44 -11.00 -4.34
CA THR A 599 2.92 -10.94 -4.29
C THR A 599 3.67 -11.73 -5.38
N PHE A 600 4.17 -11.07 -6.43
CA PHE A 600 5.29 -11.60 -7.21
C PHE A 600 6.13 -10.53 -7.92
N LYS A 601 7.40 -10.87 -8.18
CA LYS A 601 8.39 -10.04 -8.89
C LYS A 601 8.01 -9.87 -10.36
N GLN A 602 8.24 -8.68 -10.91
CA GLN A 602 8.15 -8.45 -12.35
C GLN A 602 9.50 -8.81 -13.00
N VAL A 603 9.50 -9.78 -13.93
CA VAL A 603 10.63 -10.00 -14.85
C VAL A 603 10.63 -8.86 -15.85
N GLY A 604 11.79 -8.25 -16.10
CA GLY A 604 11.87 -6.92 -16.69
C GLY A 604 11.62 -6.85 -18.19
N TYR A 605 10.80 -5.89 -18.62
CA TYR A 605 10.75 -5.45 -20.01
C TYR A 605 12.08 -4.81 -20.43
N HIS A 606 12.82 -5.47 -21.31
CA HIS A 606 13.87 -4.86 -22.12
C HIS A 606 13.24 -4.14 -23.33
N ASN A 607 13.73 -2.98 -23.79
CA ASN A 607 14.65 -2.03 -23.15
C ASN A 607 14.59 -0.67 -23.88
N LYS A 608 14.51 0.45 -23.15
CA LYS A 608 15.07 1.78 -23.53
C LYS A 608 15.42 2.57 -22.26
N GLY A 609 16.48 2.15 -21.58
CA GLY A 609 16.97 2.81 -20.36
C GLY A 609 17.38 4.28 -20.58
N PRO A 610 17.03 5.22 -19.67
CA PRO A 610 17.35 6.65 -19.81
C PRO A 610 18.72 7.06 -19.25
N PHE A 611 19.64 6.10 -19.05
CA PHE A 611 20.99 6.34 -18.53
C PHE A 611 22.01 5.40 -19.18
N THR A 612 22.49 5.75 -20.37
CA THR A 612 23.88 5.47 -20.75
C THR A 612 24.79 6.53 -20.13
N PRO A 613 26.02 6.20 -19.72
CA PRO A 613 27.01 7.22 -19.41
C PRO A 613 27.29 8.06 -20.66
N ALA A 614 27.43 9.38 -20.51
CA ALA A 614 28.19 10.16 -21.47
C ALA A 614 29.66 10.07 -21.06
N GLU A 615 30.49 9.48 -21.91
CA GLU A 615 31.92 9.78 -21.91
C GLU A 615 32.06 11.23 -22.40
N ASP A 616 32.48 12.15 -21.52
CA ASP A 616 33.10 13.45 -21.88
C ASP A 616 33.49 14.25 -20.61
N VAL A 617 34.49 13.75 -19.87
CA VAL A 617 35.29 14.58 -18.95
C VAL A 617 36.75 14.13 -19.00
N LEU A 618 37.56 14.79 -19.85
CA LEU A 618 39.02 14.82 -19.73
C LEU A 618 39.53 16.27 -19.85
N PRO A 619 40.70 16.61 -19.27
CA PRO A 619 41.02 17.99 -18.90
C PRO A 619 41.76 18.80 -19.98
N GLN A 620 41.70 20.13 -19.80
CA GLN A 620 42.58 21.19 -20.32
C GLN A 620 43.64 20.85 -21.39
N GLY A 621 43.46 21.46 -22.58
CA GLY A 621 44.51 21.64 -23.59
C GLY A 621 44.20 22.86 -24.46
N SER A 622 45.22 23.59 -24.92
CA SER A 622 45.07 24.85 -25.67
C SER A 622 45.63 24.75 -27.10
N SER A 623 44.94 25.36 -28.08
CA SER A 623 45.51 26.08 -29.23
C SER A 623 44.44 26.57 -30.23
N GLN A 624 44.88 27.30 -31.26
CA GLN A 624 44.12 28.10 -32.22
C GLN A 624 43.43 27.25 -33.31
N GLY A 625 42.40 27.77 -34.00
CA GLY A 625 41.87 27.14 -35.23
C GLY A 625 40.59 27.73 -35.82
N SER A 626 40.74 28.54 -36.88
CA SER A 626 39.70 29.28 -37.61
C SER A 626 38.51 28.48 -38.17
N GLN A 627 37.29 28.99 -37.94
CA GLN A 627 36.32 29.48 -38.95
C GLN A 627 36.18 28.73 -40.32
N TRP A 628 34.97 28.29 -40.69
CA TRP A 628 34.19 28.67 -41.91
C TRP A 628 32.87 27.84 -42.07
N LYS A 629 32.16 27.90 -43.20
CA LYS A 629 30.69 27.66 -43.34
C LYS A 629 30.25 26.63 -44.41
N THR A 630 29.01 26.15 -44.22
CA THR A 630 27.97 25.74 -45.22
C THR A 630 28.10 24.46 -46.08
N GLN A 631 27.04 23.63 -45.98
CA GLN A 631 26.11 23.10 -47.03
C GLN A 631 26.39 23.34 -48.54
N PRO A 632 25.80 22.54 -49.49
CA PRO A 632 24.58 21.70 -49.34
C PRO A 632 24.69 20.25 -49.90
N TYR A 633 23.51 19.63 -50.07
CA TYR A 633 23.20 18.31 -50.64
C TYR A 633 22.83 18.44 -52.13
N ASP A 634 22.97 17.39 -52.95
CA ASP A 634 22.27 17.26 -54.26
C ASP A 634 22.21 15.78 -54.74
N ASP A 635 21.48 15.53 -55.84
CA ASP A 635 20.69 14.29 -56.10
C ASP A 635 21.13 13.42 -57.33
N TYR A 636 20.40 12.32 -57.57
CA TYR A 636 20.29 11.44 -58.77
C TYR A 636 21.18 10.20 -58.92
N GLY A 637 20.56 9.04 -59.24
CA GLY A 637 21.22 7.86 -59.83
C GLY A 637 20.57 6.49 -59.55
N ARG A 638 19.72 5.98 -60.44
CA ARG A 638 18.98 4.70 -60.34
C ARG A 638 19.79 3.46 -60.78
N GLU A 639 19.41 2.29 -60.23
CA GLU A 639 19.56 0.91 -60.79
C GLU A 639 21.01 0.38 -60.97
N GLN A 640 21.36 -0.87 -60.69
CA GLN A 640 20.60 -2.14 -60.57
C GLN A 640 20.99 -2.97 -59.33
N ALA A 641 20.23 -4.02 -59.00
CA ALA A 641 20.52 -4.92 -57.88
C ALA A 641 21.23 -6.21 -58.34
N GLY A 642 22.44 -6.43 -57.85
CA GLY A 642 23.07 -7.75 -57.74
C GLY A 642 22.79 -8.36 -56.36
N GLN A 643 22.68 -9.68 -56.28
CA GLN A 643 22.34 -10.42 -55.06
C GLN A 643 23.61 -10.88 -54.29
N GLU A 644 23.39 -11.53 -53.15
CA GLU A 644 24.33 -12.28 -52.29
C GLU A 644 25.12 -11.47 -51.25
N ASP A 645 25.22 -11.88 -49.98
CA ASP A 645 24.33 -12.77 -49.19
C ASP A 645 24.50 -12.49 -47.67
N TRP A 646 23.82 -13.25 -46.80
CA TRP A 646 23.76 -13.24 -45.31
C TRP A 646 22.55 -12.52 -44.68
N ARG A 647 21.34 -12.72 -45.25
CA ARG A 647 20.10 -12.56 -44.47
C ARG A 647 19.29 -13.85 -44.44
N VAL A 648 19.37 -14.55 -43.30
CA VAL A 648 18.34 -15.54 -42.95
C VAL A 648 16.99 -14.81 -42.86
N PRO A 649 15.92 -15.28 -43.54
CA PRO A 649 14.64 -14.58 -43.53
C PRO A 649 14.03 -14.50 -42.13
N TYR A 650 13.30 -13.40 -41.86
CA TYR A 650 12.46 -13.26 -40.66
C TYR A 650 11.25 -14.20 -40.74
N GLY A 651 11.46 -15.47 -40.42
CA GLY A 651 10.39 -16.44 -40.18
C GLY A 651 9.85 -16.30 -38.76
N ASN A 652 8.55 -16.05 -38.61
CA ASN A 652 7.87 -16.00 -37.31
C ASN A 652 7.82 -17.40 -36.67
N ASN A 653 8.84 -17.76 -35.91
CA ASN A 653 8.67 -18.71 -34.82
C ASN A 653 8.03 -17.97 -33.64
N LYS A 654 6.72 -18.15 -33.46
CA LYS A 654 6.09 -17.95 -32.14
C LYS A 654 6.90 -18.76 -31.13
N GLU A 655 7.24 -18.17 -29.99
CA GLU A 655 7.63 -18.98 -28.84
C GLU A 655 6.47 -19.94 -28.54
N ARG A 656 6.70 -21.25 -28.74
CA ARG A 656 5.74 -22.26 -28.31
C ARG A 656 5.70 -22.20 -26.79
N GLN A 657 4.60 -21.70 -26.24
CA GLN A 657 4.33 -21.80 -24.81
C GLN A 657 4.41 -23.27 -24.41
N ALA A 658 5.09 -23.56 -23.29
CA ALA A 658 5.32 -24.91 -22.84
C ALA A 658 3.99 -25.62 -22.56
N THR A 659 3.64 -26.62 -23.36
CA THR A 659 2.43 -27.41 -23.15
C THR A 659 2.59 -28.22 -21.87
N ILE A 660 1.71 -28.01 -20.88
CA ILE A 660 1.67 -28.84 -19.68
C ILE A 660 1.16 -30.21 -20.08
N LEU A 661 2.03 -31.22 -20.08
CA LEU A 661 1.70 -32.60 -20.43
C LEU A 661 1.06 -33.35 -19.26
N HIS A 662 1.43 -32.99 -18.04
CA HIS A 662 0.89 -33.56 -16.82
C HIS A 662 0.94 -32.53 -15.68
N HIS A 663 -0.15 -32.40 -14.94
CA HIS A 663 -0.17 -31.73 -13.65
C HIS A 663 -1.14 -32.44 -12.71
N LYS A 664 -0.67 -32.79 -11.51
CA LYS A 664 -1.43 -33.59 -10.55
C LYS A 664 -1.13 -33.12 -9.15
N GLN A 665 -2.16 -33.02 -8.32
CA GLN A 665 -2.04 -32.68 -6.90
C GLN A 665 -2.90 -33.62 -6.06
N SER A 666 -2.45 -33.93 -4.85
CA SER A 666 -3.24 -34.75 -3.91
C SER A 666 -2.92 -34.39 -2.46
N LEU A 667 -3.96 -34.27 -1.63
CA LEU A 667 -3.85 -34.19 -0.18
C LEU A 667 -4.36 -35.51 0.41
N SER A 668 -3.53 -36.17 1.21
CA SER A 668 -3.92 -37.38 1.95
C SER A 668 -4.77 -37.04 3.18
N SER A 669 -5.54 -38.02 3.68
CA SER A 669 -6.28 -37.93 4.94
C SER A 669 -5.39 -37.66 6.16
N GLU A 670 -4.10 -38.00 6.07
CA GLU A 670 -3.08 -37.77 7.11
C GLU A 670 -2.43 -36.38 7.01
N GLY A 671 -2.85 -35.55 6.06
CA GLY A 671 -2.36 -34.17 5.88
C GLY A 671 -1.12 -34.02 5.00
N ALA A 672 -0.53 -35.12 4.51
CA ALA A 672 0.57 -35.06 3.55
C ALA A 672 0.07 -34.55 2.18
N PHE A 673 0.74 -33.55 1.62
CA PHE A 673 0.44 -32.96 0.30
C PHE A 673 1.46 -33.41 -0.75
N ARG A 674 1.03 -33.59 -1.99
CA ARG A 674 1.89 -33.96 -3.12
C ARG A 674 1.52 -33.14 -4.35
N PHE A 675 2.52 -32.74 -5.14
CA PHE A 675 2.32 -32.26 -6.49
C PHE A 675 3.32 -32.89 -7.47
N GLU A 676 2.89 -33.04 -8.73
CA GLU A 676 3.68 -33.49 -9.87
C GLU A 676 3.33 -32.62 -11.09
N TYR A 677 4.34 -32.29 -11.89
CA TYR A 677 4.26 -31.40 -13.05
C TYR A 677 5.22 -31.87 -14.15
N ALA A 678 4.79 -31.83 -15.42
CA ALA A 678 5.62 -32.08 -16.59
C ALA A 678 5.16 -31.22 -17.78
N SER A 679 6.12 -30.78 -18.62
CA SER A 679 5.84 -30.02 -19.84
C SER A 679 6.70 -30.47 -21.03
N ASP A 680 6.24 -30.19 -22.24
CA ASP A 680 6.86 -30.57 -23.53
C ASP A 680 8.30 -30.05 -23.72
N THR A 681 8.69 -28.99 -23.01
CA THR A 681 10.08 -28.50 -22.94
C THR A 681 11.05 -29.53 -22.33
N GLY A 682 10.56 -30.48 -21.53
CA GLY A 682 11.36 -31.40 -20.71
C GLY A 682 11.62 -30.88 -19.28
N LEU A 683 10.98 -29.78 -18.88
CA LEU A 683 10.85 -29.36 -17.49
C LEU A 683 9.81 -30.25 -16.79
N GLU A 684 10.27 -31.01 -15.79
CA GLU A 684 9.42 -31.88 -14.96
C GLU A 684 9.81 -31.72 -13.49
N ALA A 685 8.84 -31.70 -12.57
CA ALA A 685 9.07 -31.47 -11.15
C ALA A 685 7.99 -32.12 -10.28
N GLY A 686 8.34 -32.54 -9.06
CA GLY A 686 7.37 -32.99 -8.06
C GLY A 686 7.94 -32.97 -6.64
N GLU A 687 7.07 -32.73 -5.66
CA GLU A 687 7.42 -32.70 -4.24
C GLU A 687 6.33 -33.37 -3.40
N VAL A 688 6.76 -34.14 -2.40
CA VAL A 688 5.95 -34.65 -1.30
C VAL A 688 6.27 -33.84 -0.06
N ILE A 689 5.25 -33.20 0.51
CA ILE A 689 5.29 -32.49 1.79
C ILE A 689 4.62 -33.40 2.84
N SER A 690 5.40 -33.84 3.82
CA SER A 690 4.94 -34.62 4.97
C SER A 690 4.17 -33.75 5.98
N PRO A 691 3.32 -34.34 6.85
CA PRO A 691 2.55 -33.59 7.84
C PRO A 691 3.41 -32.85 8.87
N ASP A 692 4.65 -33.30 9.10
CA ASP A 692 5.62 -32.66 10.00
C ASP A 692 6.34 -31.45 9.37
N GLY A 693 6.02 -31.11 8.11
CA GLY A 693 6.65 -30.04 7.34
C GLY A 693 7.92 -30.45 6.59
N SER A 694 8.39 -31.69 6.72
CA SER A 694 9.50 -32.21 5.91
C SER A 694 9.08 -32.38 4.44
N ARG A 695 10.04 -32.27 3.53
CA ARG A 695 9.85 -32.30 2.07
C ARG A 695 10.85 -33.23 1.43
N VAL A 696 10.39 -33.99 0.43
CA VAL A 696 11.26 -34.70 -0.51
C VAL A 696 10.77 -34.41 -1.90
N GLY A 697 11.65 -33.88 -2.75
CA GLY A 697 11.30 -33.45 -4.11
C GLY A 697 12.37 -33.80 -5.13
N ALA A 698 11.97 -33.72 -6.40
CA ALA A 698 12.85 -33.86 -7.54
C ALA A 698 12.40 -32.90 -8.65
N TYR A 699 13.35 -32.42 -9.44
CA TYR A 699 13.07 -31.73 -10.69
C TYR A 699 14.13 -32.05 -11.74
N GLN A 700 13.78 -31.86 -12.99
CA GLN A 700 14.67 -31.94 -14.14
C GLN A 700 14.32 -30.88 -15.17
N TYR A 701 15.32 -30.45 -15.94
CA TYR A 701 15.18 -29.46 -17.01
C TYR A 701 16.29 -29.68 -18.05
N LYS A 702 16.15 -29.09 -19.24
CA LYS A 702 17.24 -29.01 -20.22
C LYS A 702 18.01 -27.72 -20.01
N ASP A 703 19.34 -27.81 -19.97
CA ASP A 703 20.23 -26.67 -19.87
C ASP A 703 20.41 -25.95 -21.23
N PRO A 704 21.18 -24.84 -21.31
CA PRO A 704 21.41 -24.13 -22.58
C PRO A 704 22.18 -24.91 -23.65
N ALA A 705 22.82 -26.05 -23.30
CA ALA A 705 23.42 -26.98 -24.26
C ALA A 705 22.44 -28.09 -24.70
N GLY A 706 21.20 -28.06 -24.19
CA GLY A 706 20.17 -29.07 -24.40
C GLY A 706 20.33 -30.32 -23.52
N GLN A 707 21.33 -30.36 -22.64
CA GLN A 707 21.60 -31.51 -21.79
C GLN A 707 20.61 -31.54 -20.61
N LEU A 708 20.07 -32.72 -20.32
CA LEU A 708 19.01 -32.87 -19.32
C LEU A 708 19.59 -33.05 -17.91
N VAL A 709 19.50 -31.98 -17.12
CA VAL A 709 19.93 -31.92 -15.73
C VAL A 709 18.80 -32.41 -14.83
N LYS A 710 19.07 -33.41 -13.97
CA LYS A 710 18.15 -33.85 -12.90
C LYS A 710 18.74 -33.47 -11.53
N LEU A 711 17.88 -33.17 -10.57
CA LEU A 711 18.24 -33.00 -9.16
C LEU A 711 17.13 -33.53 -8.24
N LYS A 712 17.52 -34.19 -7.15
CA LYS A 712 16.65 -34.72 -6.10
C LYS A 712 17.11 -34.20 -4.74
N TYR A 713 16.19 -33.80 -3.88
CA TYR A 713 16.49 -33.16 -2.60
C TYR A 713 15.56 -33.59 -1.47
N ARG A 714 16.01 -33.33 -0.24
CA ARG A 714 15.21 -33.36 0.99
C ARG A 714 15.37 -32.02 1.70
N ALA A 715 14.29 -31.50 2.28
CA ALA A 715 14.32 -30.29 3.11
C ALA A 715 13.47 -30.49 4.38
N GLY A 716 13.91 -29.96 5.53
CA GLY A 716 13.19 -30.12 6.79
C GLY A 716 13.93 -29.54 7.98
N LYS A 717 13.73 -30.14 9.17
CA LYS A 717 14.39 -29.72 10.42
C LYS A 717 15.92 -29.77 10.32
N GLU A 718 16.45 -30.76 9.60
CA GLU A 718 17.88 -30.94 9.31
C GLU A 718 18.42 -30.04 8.17
N GLY A 719 17.69 -28.99 7.79
CA GLY A 719 18.07 -28.09 6.70
C GLY A 719 17.70 -28.62 5.30
N PHE A 720 18.51 -28.27 4.30
CA PHE A 720 18.32 -28.67 2.89
C PHE A 720 19.50 -29.54 2.43
N GLN A 721 19.20 -30.69 1.83
CA GLN A 721 20.18 -31.68 1.38
C GLN A 721 19.87 -32.11 -0.05
N ILE A 722 20.87 -32.02 -0.94
CA ILE A 722 20.82 -32.67 -2.26
C ILE A 722 21.07 -34.16 -2.05
N LEU A 723 20.17 -35.00 -2.55
CA LEU A 723 20.25 -36.45 -2.48
C LEU A 723 20.91 -37.06 -3.73
N GLU A 724 20.70 -36.42 -4.89
CA GLU A 724 21.22 -36.85 -6.19
C GLU A 724 21.19 -35.66 -7.16
N GLY A 725 22.16 -35.52 -8.06
CA GLY A 725 22.12 -34.44 -9.06
C GLY A 725 23.16 -34.58 -10.17
N SER A 726 22.77 -34.31 -11.42
CA SER A 726 23.60 -34.53 -12.63
C SER A 726 24.87 -33.67 -12.69
N HIS A 727 24.92 -32.57 -11.92
CA HIS A 727 26.04 -31.63 -11.85
C HIS A 727 26.83 -31.72 -10.53
N VAL A 728 26.53 -32.69 -9.67
CA VAL A 728 27.29 -32.92 -8.43
C VAL A 728 28.53 -33.75 -8.77
N PRO A 729 29.75 -33.32 -8.42
CA PRO A 729 30.95 -34.10 -8.70
C PRO A 729 30.89 -35.46 -8.00
N LYS A 730 30.99 -36.55 -8.79
CA LYS A 730 31.27 -37.88 -8.23
C LYS A 730 32.71 -37.89 -7.73
N SER A 731 32.92 -38.28 -6.47
CA SER A 731 34.25 -38.69 -6.02
C SER A 731 34.75 -39.84 -6.92
N PRO A 732 36.05 -39.87 -7.28
CA PRO A 732 36.60 -40.98 -8.04
C PRO A 732 36.40 -42.30 -7.28
N GLU A 733 36.15 -43.38 -8.01
CA GLU A 733 36.00 -44.70 -7.39
C GLU A 733 37.28 -45.08 -6.64
N PRO A 734 37.17 -45.63 -5.41
CA PRO A 734 38.34 -46.03 -4.65
C PRO A 734 39.03 -47.20 -5.36
N VAL A 735 40.20 -46.92 -5.94
CA VAL A 735 41.10 -47.97 -6.44
C VAL A 735 41.37 -48.94 -5.30
N ALA A 736 41.04 -50.20 -5.49
CA ALA A 736 41.15 -51.21 -4.44
C ALA A 736 42.60 -51.29 -3.92
N PRO A 737 42.85 -51.04 -2.62
CA PRO A 737 44.18 -51.24 -2.06
C PRO A 737 44.53 -52.73 -2.14
N PRO A 738 45.82 -53.09 -2.33
CA PRO A 738 46.24 -54.48 -2.35
C PRO A 738 45.91 -55.19 -1.03
N THR A 739 45.62 -56.48 -1.13
CA THR A 739 45.26 -57.35 0.00
C THR A 739 46.37 -57.47 1.05
N GLN A 740 45.98 -57.89 2.27
CA GLN A 740 46.75 -58.04 3.52
C GLN A 740 46.82 -56.75 4.35
N GLY A 741 46.50 -56.74 5.66
CA GLY A 741 45.85 -57.79 6.47
C GLY A 741 45.87 -57.46 7.98
N SER A 742 44.84 -57.88 8.72
CA SER A 742 44.73 -58.07 10.19
C SER A 742 45.31 -56.98 11.13
N TYR A 743 44.54 -56.33 12.00
CA TYR A 743 44.08 -56.90 13.30
C TYR A 743 43.03 -55.99 14.00
N TYR A 744 42.04 -56.62 14.68
CA TYR A 744 41.44 -56.37 16.03
C TYR A 744 41.54 -54.99 16.74
N GLN A 745 40.69 -54.60 17.72
CA GLN A 745 39.30 -54.89 18.17
C GLN A 745 38.99 -53.96 19.39
N GLU A 746 37.72 -53.67 19.68
CA GLU A 746 37.19 -53.12 20.97
C GLU A 746 37.45 -54.08 22.18
N PRO A 747 37.19 -53.77 23.50
CA PRO A 747 36.37 -52.66 24.06
C PRO A 747 36.81 -51.97 25.41
N TYR A 748 36.14 -50.85 25.72
CA TYR A 748 35.57 -50.38 27.03
C TYR A 748 36.36 -50.19 28.37
N GLN A 749 36.14 -48.99 28.95
CA GLN A 749 35.88 -48.63 30.37
C GLN A 749 36.97 -48.60 31.48
N GLN A 750 36.63 -47.85 32.55
CA GLN A 750 37.31 -47.70 33.86
C GLN A 750 38.60 -46.84 33.86
N HIS A 751 39.01 -46.08 34.90
CA HIS A 751 38.31 -45.44 36.04
C HIS A 751 39.22 -44.37 36.69
N TYR A 752 38.65 -43.41 37.46
CA TYR A 752 39.27 -42.59 38.51
C TYR A 752 40.33 -41.49 38.21
N GLN A 753 40.43 -40.59 39.20
CA GLN A 753 41.14 -39.30 39.25
C GLN A 753 42.65 -39.43 39.53
N GLN A 754 43.46 -38.44 39.13
CA GLN A 754 44.14 -37.56 40.12
C GLN A 754 44.74 -36.27 39.51
N GLU A 755 45.31 -35.42 40.37
CA GLU A 755 45.69 -34.01 40.13
C GLU A 755 47.18 -33.82 39.81
N GLN A 756 47.57 -32.66 39.24
CA GLN A 756 48.54 -31.72 39.88
C GLN A 756 48.71 -30.38 39.12
N THR A 757 49.42 -29.45 39.78
CA THR A 757 49.65 -28.01 39.47
C THR A 757 51.17 -27.79 39.11
N PRO A 758 51.84 -26.59 39.08
CA PRO A 758 51.43 -25.22 39.49
C PRO A 758 51.94 -23.96 38.71
N ASP A 759 51.26 -22.84 39.05
CA ASP A 759 51.63 -21.40 39.19
C ASP A 759 53.05 -20.86 38.88
N TRP A 760 53.11 -19.59 38.43
CA TRP A 760 54.05 -18.54 38.91
C TRP A 760 53.53 -17.08 38.72
N ARG A 761 53.00 -16.46 39.80
CA ARG A 761 53.25 -15.08 40.38
C ARG A 761 53.24 -13.80 39.47
N GLN A 762 53.03 -12.56 39.94
CA GLN A 762 53.15 -11.93 41.28
C GLN A 762 52.24 -10.67 41.45
N VAL A 763 51.87 -10.25 42.69
CA VAL A 763 50.85 -9.19 42.98
C VAL A 763 51.13 -8.34 44.24
N PRO A 764 51.04 -6.98 44.14
CA PRO A 764 50.50 -6.08 45.20
C PRO A 764 49.60 -4.93 44.58
N GLN A 765 48.94 -3.96 45.24
CA GLN A 765 48.73 -3.60 46.67
C GLN A 765 47.33 -2.89 46.86
N ILE A 766 47.11 -2.06 47.91
CA ILE A 766 45.78 -1.59 48.41
C ILE A 766 45.87 -0.19 49.11
N PRO A 767 44.76 0.50 49.51
CA PRO A 767 44.19 0.31 50.88
C PRO A 767 42.64 0.42 51.04
N GLN A 768 42.14 -0.03 52.20
CA GLN A 768 40.76 0.15 52.76
C GLN A 768 40.86 0.90 54.13
N ALA A 769 39.82 1.37 54.84
CA ALA A 769 38.66 0.71 55.50
C ALA A 769 37.82 1.82 56.25
N PRO A 770 36.82 1.60 57.16
CA PRO A 770 36.25 0.37 57.75
C PRO A 770 34.68 0.32 57.84
N GLN A 771 34.13 -0.67 58.55
CA GLN A 771 32.71 -0.79 59.00
C GLN A 771 32.60 -0.51 60.53
N VAL A 772 31.53 -0.71 61.34
CA VAL A 772 30.25 -1.49 61.40
C VAL A 772 29.35 -0.78 62.50
N PRO A 773 28.19 -1.28 63.05
CA PRO A 773 27.26 -2.40 62.75
C PRO A 773 25.75 -1.99 62.68
N GLN A 774 24.81 -2.95 62.62
CA GLN A 774 23.44 -2.81 63.18
C GLN A 774 22.81 -4.20 63.53
N ALA A 775 21.67 -4.22 64.25
CA ALA A 775 21.11 -5.39 64.97
C ALA A 775 19.56 -5.53 64.80
N PRO A 776 18.89 -6.64 65.25
CA PRO A 776 17.67 -7.17 64.60
C PRO A 776 16.30 -6.84 65.27
N VAL A 777 15.21 -7.08 64.53
CA VAL A 777 13.78 -6.97 64.96
C VAL A 777 12.93 -8.12 64.32
N PRO A 778 11.89 -8.69 64.99
CA PRO A 778 11.21 -9.95 64.59
C PRO A 778 9.78 -9.78 63.95
N PRO A 779 9.06 -10.87 63.57
CA PRO A 779 7.80 -10.83 62.80
C PRO A 779 6.51 -11.05 63.63
N PRO A 780 5.30 -10.78 63.05
CA PRO A 780 3.99 -11.25 63.56
C PRO A 780 3.24 -12.21 62.59
N GLN A 781 2.04 -12.68 62.99
CA GLN A 781 1.38 -13.91 62.48
C GLN A 781 -0.06 -13.72 61.89
N TYR A 782 -0.66 -14.84 61.47
CA TYR A 782 -2.01 -15.03 60.88
C TYR A 782 -3.20 -14.78 61.83
N TYR A 783 -4.41 -14.60 61.26
CA TYR A 783 -5.70 -15.35 61.48
C TYR A 783 -6.90 -14.53 60.89
N ASN A 784 -8.04 -15.07 60.37
CA ASN A 784 -8.43 -16.44 59.95
C ASN A 784 -9.78 -16.47 59.16
N GLN A 785 -10.02 -17.54 58.37
CA GLN A 785 -11.34 -18.16 58.01
C GLN A 785 -12.47 -17.32 57.33
N ASN A 786 -13.50 -17.86 56.62
CA ASN A 786 -13.95 -19.21 56.18
C ASN A 786 -14.53 -19.05 54.72
N TRP A 787 -14.78 -20.06 53.87
CA TRP A 787 -15.61 -21.27 54.07
C TRP A 787 -15.31 -22.41 53.06
N LYS A 788 -15.26 -23.64 53.60
CA LYS A 788 -15.41 -25.02 53.06
C LYS A 788 -15.34 -25.36 51.55
N THR A 789 -14.75 -26.54 51.30
CA THR A 789 -14.78 -27.34 50.07
C THR A 789 -15.62 -28.61 50.21
N ASP A 790 -16.26 -29.05 49.12
CA ASP A 790 -16.61 -30.44 48.80
C ASP A 790 -16.21 -30.68 47.32
N GLY A 791 -15.81 -31.86 46.85
CA GLY A 791 -15.66 -33.13 47.59
C GLY A 791 -15.68 -34.38 46.70
N ARG A 792 -14.92 -34.40 45.59
CA ARG A 792 -14.67 -35.51 44.62
C ARG A 792 -13.71 -35.02 43.52
N SER A 793 -13.02 -35.82 42.71
CA SER A 793 -12.51 -37.21 42.80
C SER A 793 -11.85 -37.48 41.44
N ASP A 794 -10.52 -37.68 41.46
CA ASP A 794 -9.72 -38.63 40.66
C ASP A 794 -9.85 -38.70 39.12
N GLY A 795 -8.70 -38.72 38.41
CA GLY A 795 -8.71 -38.81 36.93
C GLY A 795 -7.36 -38.69 36.20
N HIS A 796 -6.25 -39.15 36.78
CA HIS A 796 -4.97 -39.28 36.05
C HIS A 796 -5.07 -40.41 35.02
N TYR A 797 -4.65 -40.18 33.78
CA TYR A 797 -4.08 -41.23 32.91
C TYR A 797 -2.91 -40.67 32.09
N ASN A 798 -1.89 -41.50 31.92
CA ASN A 798 -0.57 -41.11 31.42
C ASN A 798 -0.40 -41.37 29.93
N GLU A 799 0.62 -40.74 29.35
CA GLU A 799 1.31 -41.28 28.18
C GLU A 799 1.91 -42.66 28.51
N LEU A 800 1.81 -43.60 27.58
CA LEU A 800 2.69 -44.76 27.50
C LEU A 800 2.98 -45.04 26.02
N GLU A 801 4.26 -45.00 25.66
CA GLU A 801 4.75 -45.62 24.44
C GLU A 801 4.70 -47.15 24.60
N GLU A 802 4.45 -47.88 23.51
CA GLU A 802 4.88 -49.29 23.42
C GLU A 802 5.53 -49.53 22.05
N GLN A 803 6.47 -50.48 22.01
CA GLN A 803 7.65 -50.36 21.17
C GLN A 803 7.74 -51.34 19.99
N SER A 804 8.62 -50.98 19.06
CA SER A 804 9.52 -51.87 18.31
C SER A 804 8.95 -53.09 17.56
N ARG A 805 8.76 -52.91 16.25
CA ARG A 805 9.22 -53.90 15.26
C ARG A 805 9.99 -53.25 14.12
N GLY A 806 11.20 -53.76 13.89
CA GLY A 806 11.91 -53.68 12.61
C GLY A 806 12.59 -55.02 12.36
N PRO A 807 13.49 -55.15 11.36
CA PRO A 807 13.72 -54.24 10.24
C PRO A 807 13.56 -54.98 8.90
N HIS A 808 12.52 -54.68 8.12
CA HIS A 808 12.29 -55.37 6.84
C HIS A 808 12.32 -54.43 5.63
N SER A 809 13.34 -54.66 4.79
CA SER A 809 13.44 -54.36 3.35
C SER A 809 12.91 -53.03 2.82
N PHE A 810 13.81 -52.23 2.22
CA PHE A 810 13.45 -51.23 1.20
C PHE A 810 12.75 -51.92 0.01
N GLY A 811 11.41 -51.96 0.04
CA GLY A 811 10.58 -52.54 -1.01
C GLY A 811 10.40 -51.61 -2.20
N THR A 812 11.22 -51.82 -3.24
CA THR A 812 10.92 -51.55 -4.67
C THR A 812 10.07 -50.30 -4.97
N GLY A 813 10.78 -49.18 -5.05
CA GLY A 813 10.35 -47.84 -5.45
C GLY A 813 9.16 -47.65 -6.40
N TYR A 814 8.49 -46.53 -6.19
CA TYR A 814 8.18 -45.63 -7.30
C TYR A 814 9.43 -44.79 -7.60
N ALA A 815 10.18 -45.20 -8.61
CA ALA A 815 11.09 -44.28 -9.28
C ALA A 815 10.25 -43.21 -10.01
N PHE A 816 10.77 -41.99 -10.12
CA PHE A 816 10.20 -41.00 -11.05
C PHE A 816 10.50 -41.46 -12.48
N ALA A 817 9.62 -42.31 -13.01
CA ALA A 817 9.77 -42.98 -14.30
C ALA A 817 9.40 -42.04 -15.46
N PHE A 818 10.17 -40.95 -15.56
CA PHE A 818 10.14 -40.01 -16.68
C PHE A 818 10.43 -40.77 -17.99
N LYS A 819 9.38 -41.15 -18.72
CA LYS A 819 9.50 -41.72 -20.06
C LYS A 819 9.79 -40.59 -21.05
N GLY A 820 10.89 -40.72 -21.80
CA GLY A 820 11.19 -39.87 -22.95
C GLY A 820 10.50 -40.33 -24.22
#